data_AF-A0A8H5L9I1-F1
#
_entry.id   AF-A0A8H5L9I1-F1
#
_cell.length_a   1.000
_cell.length_b   1.000
_cell.length_c   1.000
_cell.angle_alpha   90.00
_cell.angle_beta   90.00
_cell.angle_gamma   90.00
#
_symmetry.space_group_name_H-M   'P 1'
#
loop_
_entity.id
_entity.type
_entity.pdbx_description
1 polymer ?
#
loop_
_entity_poly.entity_id
_entity_poly.type
_entity_poly.pdbx_seq_one_letter_code
_entity_poly.pdbx_strand_id
1 'polypeptide(L)'
;MSSPKPPSDGSPFFPISERAANLAVVHLGITSPLLAIVLAMFVARIWLRVRPVWRVSWEDYSMTIGVCAAVVDFGFLIPQMYTSPRLLTESQVTGSRKYAFLAIPIWGIAMMFIKVSIAMMMHRIQPTVLWWRVFCFFIMGILIAYGVANTFFILLQCRPLEASWDTSVLETVQGASCLPQTGIHIMSNIGSAINIATDIMLSLAPTLFLWKLKRPLKEKILVGALMGLGMFASVASIVKATLVKEFGMAKDAWALTNSIATWTALEQILIMIASSAPFLKPLVQSALHRMGWTLSGTSAGRSGYGNRYHDVGQSARQSRIVNKSAVNSRRDIYGGDEDPFAAGDSNDAIPLEGKVYEVYTMVTITSLWTAVLLAGVAVSEAKSCKKPFVRREWRSLSVKERDQYIKAQKCLMKKPPQSSTADIPGARSRWDDFLGTHIINADDVHFTGVFYPYHRLLMYSYEQELQTCGWKGGVPYWDWTLDAAGPDNDTSVFINSPIFDNKHGFGGNGAWIPGNFSNPEPGLPVNPPWDVPDRSGGDCIKKGPFAGLKSNLGPGNGTAYNPNCIRRDFAPLSFRDMSGPAAVEDGMQQGDFGHFDRLTQSTTHSGGHWGVGGLYGTMTDKWQSPADPLFWVHHANVDRFWWSWQIRDLKKREKDISGPLVNFDYNNEAAGNVTLNHGIFIGETVKLKAKVKDVMHIKKGLLCYEYEDTY
;
A
#
# COMPACT_ATOMS: atom_id res chain seq x y z
N MET A 1 14.11 54.86 1.90
CA MET A 1 15.24 54.98 0.96
C MET A 1 15.00 56.18 0.05
N SER A 2 16.04 56.77 -0.55
CA SER A 2 15.85 57.82 -1.56
C SER A 2 15.30 57.23 -2.88
N SER A 3 14.33 57.91 -3.49
CA SER A 3 13.80 57.51 -4.79
C SER A 3 14.91 57.50 -5.86
N PRO A 4 14.95 56.51 -6.77
CA PRO A 4 15.96 56.47 -7.82
C PRO A 4 15.82 57.69 -8.73
N LYS A 5 16.92 58.41 -8.96
CA LYS A 5 16.93 59.59 -9.84
C LYS A 5 16.79 59.16 -11.31
N PRO A 6 16.02 59.90 -12.13
CA PRO A 6 15.92 59.63 -13.56
C PRO A 6 17.27 59.83 -14.28
N PRO A 7 17.46 59.20 -15.45
CA PRO A 7 18.61 59.45 -16.32
C PRO A 7 18.76 60.94 -16.66
N SER A 8 20.00 61.43 -16.66
CA SER A 8 20.32 62.83 -17.03
C SER A 8 20.41 63.08 -18.54
N ASP A 9 20.20 62.04 -19.35
CA ASP A 9 20.26 62.06 -20.83
C ASP A 9 18.89 62.27 -21.50
N GLY A 10 17.79 62.28 -20.73
CA GLY A 10 16.43 62.42 -21.25
C GLY A 10 15.86 61.14 -21.87
N SER A 11 16.52 59.98 -21.74
CA SER A 11 16.01 58.71 -22.24
C SER A 11 14.69 58.27 -21.56
N PRO A 12 13.78 57.58 -22.27
CA PRO A 12 12.53 57.10 -21.69
C PRO A 12 12.79 56.01 -20.65
N PHE A 13 12.30 56.23 -19.43
CA PHE A 13 12.51 55.36 -18.28
C PHE A 13 11.17 54.84 -17.72
N PHE A 14 11.16 53.58 -17.29
CA PHE A 14 9.97 52.93 -16.73
C PHE A 14 10.19 52.62 -15.24
N PRO A 15 9.37 53.17 -14.32
CA PRO A 15 9.54 52.96 -12.88
C PRO A 15 8.95 51.62 -12.41
N ILE A 16 9.74 50.84 -11.67
CA ILE A 16 9.28 49.68 -10.91
C ILE A 16 8.70 50.16 -9.58
N SER A 17 7.40 49.96 -9.37
CA SER A 17 6.74 50.29 -8.11
C SER A 17 7.20 49.38 -6.97
N GLU A 18 7.08 49.87 -5.73
CA GLU A 18 7.33 49.07 -4.54
C GLU A 18 6.37 47.88 -4.42
N ARG A 19 5.12 48.04 -4.90
CA ARG A 19 4.14 46.94 -5.01
C ARG A 19 4.61 45.85 -5.98
N ALA A 20 5.08 46.23 -7.16
CA ALA A 20 5.58 45.28 -8.17
C ALA A 20 6.85 44.56 -7.69
N ALA A 21 7.75 45.28 -6.99
CA ALA A 21 8.96 44.71 -6.40
C ALA A 21 8.64 43.72 -5.25
N ASN A 22 7.74 44.08 -4.34
CA ASN A 22 7.30 43.20 -3.27
C ASN A 22 6.60 41.94 -3.81
N LEU A 23 5.79 42.07 -4.88
CA LEU A 23 5.20 40.92 -5.56
C LEU A 23 6.24 40.04 -6.27
N ALA A 24 7.33 40.60 -6.80
CA ALA A 24 8.44 39.82 -7.34
C ALA A 24 9.23 39.05 -6.25
N VAL A 25 9.42 39.66 -5.07
CA VAL A 25 10.00 38.98 -3.90
C VAL A 25 9.09 37.85 -3.42
N VAL A 26 7.77 38.07 -3.34
CA VAL A 26 6.78 37.03 -3.01
C VAL A 26 6.78 35.90 -4.05
N HIS A 27 6.83 36.24 -5.35
CA HIS A 27 6.92 35.26 -6.42
C HIS A 27 8.13 34.34 -6.22
N LEU A 28 9.35 34.90 -6.19
CA LEU A 28 10.58 34.13 -6.08
C LEU A 28 10.68 33.39 -4.74
N GLY A 29 10.26 34.03 -3.64
CA GLY A 29 10.31 33.45 -2.29
C GLY A 29 9.37 32.26 -2.07
N ILE A 30 8.23 32.21 -2.75
CA ILE A 30 7.27 31.09 -2.64
C ILE A 30 7.49 30.04 -3.74
N THR A 31 7.61 30.46 -5.00
CA THR A 31 7.63 29.52 -6.13
C THR A 31 8.95 28.75 -6.23
N SER A 32 10.11 29.38 -5.98
CA SER A 32 11.42 28.71 -6.06
C SER A 32 11.56 27.51 -5.12
N PRO A 33 11.25 27.60 -3.80
CA PRO A 33 11.34 26.44 -2.91
C PRO A 33 10.28 25.37 -3.23
N LEU A 34 9.06 25.75 -3.63
CA LEU A 34 8.05 24.78 -4.06
C LEU A 34 8.45 24.05 -5.36
N LEU A 35 9.11 24.75 -6.29
CA LEU A 35 9.69 24.15 -7.50
C LEU A 35 10.85 23.20 -7.15
N ALA A 36 11.73 23.58 -6.22
CA ALA A 36 12.79 22.70 -5.75
C ALA A 36 12.24 21.41 -5.08
N ILE A 37 11.18 21.55 -4.27
CA ILE A 37 10.48 20.40 -3.66
C ILE A 37 9.86 19.51 -4.74
N VAL A 38 9.16 20.06 -5.73
CA VAL A 38 8.51 19.23 -6.76
C VAL A 38 9.51 18.58 -7.73
N LEU A 39 10.65 19.22 -7.99
CA LEU A 39 11.76 18.61 -8.73
C LEU A 39 12.37 17.43 -7.95
N ALA A 40 12.57 17.56 -6.63
CA ALA A 40 13.00 16.45 -5.78
C ALA A 40 11.95 15.32 -5.75
N MET A 41 10.66 15.65 -5.68
CA MET A 41 9.55 14.69 -5.81
C MET A 41 9.54 13.97 -7.15
N PHE A 42 9.81 14.67 -8.25
CA PHE A 42 9.87 14.11 -9.60
C PHE A 42 11.08 13.20 -9.79
N VAL A 43 12.28 13.63 -9.37
CA VAL A 43 13.50 12.79 -9.38
C VAL A 43 13.29 11.51 -8.57
N ALA A 44 12.67 11.62 -7.39
CA ALA A 44 12.33 10.47 -6.57
C ALA A 44 11.28 9.55 -7.23
N ARG A 45 10.27 10.10 -7.93
CA ARG A 45 9.31 9.32 -8.75
C ARG A 45 10.02 8.55 -9.85
N ILE A 46 10.90 9.19 -10.63
CA ILE A 46 11.62 8.54 -11.74
C ILE A 46 12.60 7.49 -11.20
N TRP A 47 13.36 7.79 -10.14
CA TRP A 47 14.27 6.84 -9.49
C TRP A 47 13.52 5.59 -9.01
N LEU A 48 12.37 5.77 -8.35
CA LEU A 48 11.46 4.67 -7.96
C LEU A 48 10.84 3.92 -9.14
N ARG A 49 10.85 4.44 -10.37
CA ARG A 49 10.37 3.74 -11.57
C ARG A 49 11.47 3.10 -12.41
N VAL A 50 12.72 3.55 -12.27
CA VAL A 50 13.91 2.99 -12.94
C VAL A 50 14.58 1.88 -12.11
N ARG A 51 14.64 2.01 -10.78
CA ARG A 51 15.22 0.98 -9.88
C ARG A 51 14.17 0.44 -8.89
N PRO A 52 14.27 -0.82 -8.41
CA PRO A 52 15.25 -1.85 -8.79
C PRO A 52 14.98 -2.58 -10.12
N VAL A 53 13.87 -2.27 -10.82
CA VAL A 53 13.51 -2.88 -12.11
C VAL A 53 12.98 -1.77 -13.02
N TRP A 54 13.24 -1.80 -14.33
CA TRP A 54 12.68 -0.82 -15.24
C TRP A 54 11.15 -1.00 -15.42
N ARG A 55 10.35 -0.01 -15.04
CA ARG A 55 8.90 0.08 -15.40
C ARG A 55 8.45 1.52 -15.65
N VAL A 56 9.30 2.30 -16.34
CA VAL A 56 8.91 3.59 -16.91
C VAL A 56 7.84 3.34 -17.97
N SER A 57 6.82 4.20 -18.04
CA SER A 57 5.73 4.08 -19.04
C SER A 57 5.27 5.45 -19.53
N TRP A 58 4.37 5.50 -20.53
CA TRP A 58 4.02 6.71 -21.27
C TRP A 58 3.62 7.92 -20.41
N GLU A 59 3.00 7.71 -19.25
CA GLU A 59 2.68 8.81 -18.34
C GLU A 59 3.93 9.48 -17.73
N ASP A 60 5.05 8.77 -17.60
CA ASP A 60 6.31 9.36 -17.11
C ASP A 60 7.03 10.15 -18.19
N TYR A 61 7.00 9.70 -19.45
CA TYR A 61 7.55 10.46 -20.58
C TYR A 61 6.78 11.78 -20.75
N SER A 62 5.44 11.73 -20.69
CA SER A 62 4.58 12.91 -20.67
C SER A 62 4.91 13.83 -19.48
N MET A 63 5.01 13.29 -18.25
CA MET A 63 5.41 14.08 -17.08
C MET A 63 6.81 14.69 -17.23
N THR A 64 7.77 13.99 -17.84
CA THR A 64 9.14 14.47 -18.03
C THR A 64 9.15 15.69 -18.96
N ILE A 65 8.46 15.62 -20.10
CA ILE A 65 8.31 16.76 -21.01
C ILE A 65 7.65 17.94 -20.29
N GLY A 66 6.59 17.68 -19.53
CA GLY A 66 5.89 18.70 -18.74
C GLY A 66 6.76 19.38 -17.68
N VAL A 67 7.57 18.62 -16.94
CA VAL A 67 8.51 19.13 -15.92
C VAL A 67 9.66 19.91 -16.57
N CYS A 68 10.20 19.44 -17.69
CA CYS A 68 11.22 20.19 -18.44
C CYS A 68 10.67 21.52 -18.95
N ALA A 69 9.45 21.54 -19.51
CA ALA A 69 8.77 22.77 -19.92
C ALA A 69 8.51 23.70 -18.72
N ALA A 70 8.06 23.18 -17.56
CA ALA A 70 7.83 23.97 -16.35
C ALA A 70 9.12 24.64 -15.79
N VAL A 71 10.30 24.03 -15.98
CA VAL A 71 11.58 24.65 -15.60
C VAL A 71 11.99 25.74 -16.59
N VAL A 72 11.72 25.57 -17.88
CA VAL A 72 11.97 26.61 -18.91
C VAL A 72 11.03 27.80 -18.73
N ASP A 73 9.73 27.54 -18.49
CA ASP A 73 8.73 28.53 -18.12
C ASP A 73 9.19 29.37 -16.92
N PHE A 74 9.54 28.72 -15.80
CA PHE A 74 10.08 29.42 -14.63
C PHE A 74 11.35 30.24 -14.96
N GLY A 75 12.27 29.70 -15.77
CA GLY A 75 13.46 30.41 -16.24
C GLY A 75 13.14 31.68 -17.04
N PHE A 76 12.09 31.66 -17.87
CA PHE A 76 11.60 32.81 -18.63
C PHE A 76 10.79 33.81 -17.78
N LEU A 77 10.31 33.42 -16.60
CA LEU A 77 9.68 34.35 -15.65
C LEU A 77 10.71 35.15 -14.83
N ILE A 78 11.95 34.67 -14.66
CA ILE A 78 12.99 35.37 -13.86
C ILE A 78 13.30 36.81 -14.36
N PRO A 79 13.48 37.08 -15.67
CA PRO A 79 13.86 38.42 -16.16
C PRO A 79 12.88 39.55 -15.87
N GLN A 80 11.61 39.28 -15.52
CA GLN A 80 10.65 40.31 -15.10
C GLN A 80 10.60 40.53 -13.56
N MET A 81 11.19 39.63 -12.77
CA MET A 81 11.06 39.60 -11.31
C MET A 81 12.05 40.56 -10.61
N TYR A 82 11.88 41.87 -10.85
CA TYR A 82 12.69 42.92 -10.26
C TYR A 82 12.40 43.11 -8.77
N THR A 83 13.20 42.49 -7.91
CA THR A 83 13.06 42.47 -6.44
C THR A 83 13.29 43.79 -5.71
N SER A 84 13.57 44.90 -6.40
CA SER A 84 13.74 46.21 -5.77
C SER A 84 13.28 47.36 -6.67
N PRO A 85 12.68 48.43 -6.11
CA PRO A 85 12.33 49.64 -6.85
C PRO A 85 13.53 50.21 -7.59
N ARG A 86 13.35 50.45 -8.89
CA ARG A 86 14.38 50.93 -9.81
C ARG A 86 13.71 51.54 -11.04
N LEU A 87 14.49 52.29 -11.82
CA LEU A 87 14.09 52.70 -13.16
C LEU A 87 14.71 51.73 -14.16
N LEU A 88 13.96 51.35 -15.19
CA LEU A 88 14.44 50.51 -16.30
C LEU A 88 14.55 51.33 -17.58
N THR A 89 15.53 50.97 -18.41
CA THR A 89 15.61 51.45 -19.79
C THR A 89 14.66 50.66 -20.69
N GLU A 90 14.27 51.25 -21.81
CA GLU A 90 13.40 50.63 -22.82
C GLU A 90 13.90 49.25 -23.28
N SER A 91 15.20 49.08 -23.52
CA SER A 91 15.81 47.79 -23.85
C SER A 91 15.60 46.71 -22.77
N GLN A 92 15.69 47.08 -21.48
CA GLN A 92 15.44 46.16 -20.37
C GLN A 92 13.96 45.77 -20.27
N VAL A 93 13.05 46.72 -20.50
CA VAL A 93 11.60 46.49 -20.51
C VAL A 93 11.21 45.55 -21.66
N THR A 94 11.68 45.82 -22.87
CA THR A 94 11.41 44.97 -24.05
C THR A 94 11.99 43.57 -23.89
N GLY A 95 13.19 43.44 -23.30
CA GLY A 95 13.76 42.15 -22.92
C GLY A 95 12.89 41.38 -21.93
N SER A 96 12.44 42.03 -20.85
CA SER A 96 11.58 41.43 -19.83
C SER A 96 10.23 40.99 -20.40
N ARG A 97 9.60 41.84 -21.23
CA ARG A 97 8.35 41.53 -21.94
C ARG A 97 8.50 40.34 -22.88
N LYS A 98 9.62 40.25 -23.60
CA LYS A 98 9.89 39.13 -24.52
C LYS A 98 9.96 37.79 -23.78
N TYR A 99 10.69 37.71 -22.66
CA TYR A 99 10.74 36.48 -21.87
C TYR A 99 9.41 36.17 -21.19
N ALA A 100 8.72 37.18 -20.63
CA ALA A 100 7.39 37.01 -20.06
C ALA A 100 6.35 36.52 -21.07
N PHE A 101 6.41 36.96 -22.33
CA PHE A 101 5.59 36.43 -23.42
C PHE A 101 5.97 34.99 -23.78
N LEU A 102 7.26 34.68 -23.89
CA LEU A 102 7.75 33.33 -24.23
C LEU A 102 7.45 32.29 -23.13
N ALA A 103 7.24 32.70 -21.89
CA ALA A 103 6.75 31.82 -20.82
C ALA A 103 5.35 31.27 -21.13
N ILE A 104 4.40 32.10 -21.60
CA ILE A 104 2.98 31.74 -21.78
C ILE A 104 2.75 30.49 -22.67
N PRO A 105 3.34 30.34 -23.88
CA PRO A 105 3.17 29.14 -24.69
C PRO A 105 3.89 27.92 -24.09
N ILE A 106 4.99 28.10 -23.35
CA ILE A 106 5.72 27.02 -22.68
C ILE A 106 4.93 26.50 -21.47
N TRP A 107 4.31 27.39 -20.68
CA TRP A 107 3.32 27.04 -19.65
C TRP A 107 2.16 26.23 -20.24
N GLY A 108 1.62 26.64 -21.40
CA GLY A 108 0.56 25.90 -22.09
C GLY A 108 0.97 24.47 -22.46
N ILE A 109 2.20 24.30 -22.98
CA ILE A 109 2.80 22.99 -23.27
C ILE A 109 3.00 22.17 -21.99
N ALA A 110 3.54 22.77 -20.94
CA ALA A 110 3.76 22.13 -19.65
C ALA A 110 2.44 21.60 -19.07
N MET A 111 1.41 22.45 -18.97
CA MET A 111 0.08 22.09 -18.51
C MET A 111 -0.55 20.94 -19.31
N MET A 112 -0.45 20.99 -20.64
CA MET A 112 -0.95 19.91 -21.50
C MET A 112 -0.29 18.57 -21.14
N PHE A 113 1.05 18.50 -21.12
CA PHE A 113 1.79 17.26 -20.85
C PHE A 113 1.64 16.76 -19.40
N ILE A 114 1.51 17.66 -18.42
CA ILE A 114 1.25 17.34 -17.01
C ILE A 114 -0.17 16.76 -16.85
N LYS A 115 -1.21 17.43 -17.36
CA LYS A 115 -2.61 16.98 -17.23
C LYS A 115 -2.88 15.68 -18.02
N VAL A 116 -2.26 15.52 -19.21
CA VAL A 116 -2.34 14.27 -19.98
C VAL A 116 -1.65 13.09 -19.26
N SER A 117 -0.53 13.32 -18.54
CA SER A 117 0.05 12.29 -17.66
C SER A 117 -0.92 11.86 -16.56
N ILE A 118 -1.66 12.78 -15.95
CA ILE A 118 -2.65 12.46 -14.90
C ILE A 118 -3.80 11.62 -15.50
N ALA A 119 -4.31 12.00 -16.67
CA ALA A 119 -5.36 11.24 -17.35
C ALA A 119 -4.91 9.82 -17.78
N MET A 120 -3.68 9.67 -18.28
CA MET A 120 -3.08 8.35 -18.53
C MET A 120 -2.93 7.50 -17.26
N MET A 121 -2.49 8.12 -16.15
CA MET A 121 -2.43 7.47 -14.85
C MET A 121 -3.82 7.01 -14.38
N MET A 122 -4.86 7.84 -14.55
CA MET A 122 -6.24 7.51 -14.19
C MET A 122 -6.79 6.34 -15.00
N HIS A 123 -6.55 6.30 -16.32
CA HIS A 123 -6.90 5.15 -17.17
C HIS A 123 -6.29 3.84 -16.64
N ARG A 124 -5.02 3.88 -16.25
CA ARG A 124 -4.27 2.73 -15.70
C ARG A 124 -4.86 2.15 -14.40
N ILE A 125 -5.64 2.92 -13.63
CA ILE A 125 -6.23 2.45 -12.36
C ILE A 125 -7.34 1.41 -12.61
N GLN A 126 -8.13 1.53 -13.69
CA GLN A 126 -9.24 0.62 -14.03
C GLN A 126 -9.40 0.43 -15.55
N PRO A 127 -8.52 -0.34 -16.22
CA PRO A 127 -8.55 -0.51 -17.68
C PRO A 127 -9.76 -1.32 -18.19
N THR A 128 -10.46 -2.06 -17.32
CA THR A 128 -11.59 -2.94 -17.64
C THR A 128 -12.95 -2.24 -17.69
N VAL A 129 -13.06 -1.01 -17.19
CA VAL A 129 -14.35 -0.31 -17.02
C VAL A 129 -14.62 0.60 -18.23
N LEU A 130 -15.55 0.21 -19.10
CA LEU A 130 -15.75 0.87 -20.40
C LEU A 130 -16.06 2.37 -20.30
N TRP A 131 -16.97 2.79 -19.40
CA TRP A 131 -17.32 4.21 -19.26
C TRP A 131 -16.15 5.06 -18.72
N TRP A 132 -15.35 4.49 -17.81
CA TRP A 132 -14.13 5.12 -17.28
C TRP A 132 -13.09 5.27 -18.39
N ARG A 133 -12.92 4.24 -19.22
CA ARG A 133 -12.02 4.28 -20.39
C ARG A 133 -12.42 5.39 -21.37
N VAL A 134 -13.70 5.48 -21.73
CA VAL A 134 -14.23 6.53 -22.62
C VAL A 134 -13.99 7.92 -22.02
N PHE A 135 -14.28 8.11 -20.72
CA PHE A 135 -14.01 9.36 -20.00
C PHE A 135 -12.52 9.76 -20.05
N CYS A 136 -11.61 8.82 -19.80
CA CYS A 136 -10.17 9.10 -19.84
C CYS A 136 -9.67 9.47 -21.25
N PHE A 137 -10.14 8.80 -22.30
CA PHE A 137 -9.78 9.17 -23.68
C PHE A 137 -10.38 10.53 -24.10
N PHE A 138 -11.62 10.80 -23.72
CA PHE A 138 -12.29 12.08 -23.98
C PHE A 138 -11.55 13.27 -23.36
N ILE A 139 -11.18 13.18 -22.07
CA ILE A 139 -10.46 14.27 -21.41
C ILE A 139 -9.02 14.44 -21.93
N MET A 140 -8.32 13.35 -22.31
CA MET A 140 -7.03 13.46 -23.00
C MET A 140 -7.16 14.17 -24.36
N GLY A 141 -8.21 13.85 -25.13
CA GLY A 141 -8.48 14.52 -26.41
C GLY A 141 -8.72 16.03 -26.26
N ILE A 142 -9.54 16.43 -25.28
CA ILE A 142 -9.78 17.84 -24.96
C ILE A 142 -8.49 18.56 -24.53
N LEU A 143 -7.70 17.95 -23.64
CA LEU A 143 -6.46 18.55 -23.15
C LEU A 143 -5.43 18.79 -24.26
N ILE A 144 -5.27 17.83 -25.18
CA ILE A 144 -4.35 17.96 -26.32
C ILE A 144 -4.88 18.99 -27.32
N ALA A 145 -6.16 18.92 -27.68
CA ALA A 145 -6.76 19.86 -28.63
C ALA A 145 -6.69 21.31 -28.12
N TYR A 146 -7.03 21.54 -26.85
CA TYR A 146 -6.91 22.85 -26.20
C TYR A 146 -5.46 23.31 -26.10
N GLY A 147 -4.54 22.48 -25.61
CA GLY A 147 -3.12 22.85 -25.45
C GLY A 147 -2.49 23.28 -26.77
N VAL A 148 -2.66 22.47 -27.82
CA VAL A 148 -2.17 22.78 -29.17
C VAL A 148 -2.81 24.06 -29.73
N ALA A 149 -4.14 24.18 -29.67
CA ALA A 149 -4.85 25.36 -30.19
C ALA A 149 -4.45 26.65 -29.46
N ASN A 150 -4.30 26.61 -28.13
CA ASN A 150 -3.90 27.76 -27.32
C ASN A 150 -2.46 28.19 -27.60
N THR A 151 -1.51 27.24 -27.70
CA THR A 151 -0.12 27.55 -28.07
C THR A 151 -0.02 28.16 -29.47
N PHE A 152 -0.75 27.64 -30.46
CA PHE A 152 -0.79 28.25 -31.80
C PHE A 152 -1.48 29.62 -31.80
N PHE A 153 -2.55 29.81 -31.02
CA PHE A 153 -3.21 31.11 -30.89
C PHE A 153 -2.24 32.18 -30.35
N ILE A 154 -1.54 31.89 -29.25
CA ILE A 154 -0.57 32.81 -28.63
C ILE A 154 0.56 33.16 -29.62
N LEU A 155 1.11 32.15 -30.32
CA LEU A 155 2.22 32.34 -31.27
C LEU A 155 1.81 32.98 -32.60
N LEU A 156 0.51 33.12 -32.89
CA LEU A 156 -0.01 33.70 -34.14
C LEU A 156 -0.90 34.94 -33.91
N GLN A 157 -1.00 35.44 -32.66
CA GLN A 157 -1.84 36.60 -32.32
C GLN A 157 -1.35 37.92 -32.90
N CYS A 158 -0.08 37.99 -33.33
CA CYS A 158 0.54 39.15 -33.96
C CYS A 158 1.32 38.73 -35.21
N ARG A 159 1.38 39.63 -36.19
CA ARG A 159 2.20 39.54 -37.39
C ARG A 159 2.92 40.88 -37.60
N PRO A 160 4.27 40.94 -37.62
CA PRO A 160 5.19 39.87 -37.22
C PRO A 160 5.06 39.53 -35.71
N LEU A 161 5.67 38.44 -35.27
CA LEU A 161 5.50 37.94 -33.88
C LEU A 161 6.07 38.92 -32.85
N GLU A 162 7.13 39.63 -33.21
CA GLU A 162 7.86 40.62 -32.41
C GLU A 162 6.94 41.70 -31.82
N ALA A 163 5.86 42.05 -32.54
CA ALA A 163 4.86 43.01 -32.10
C ALA A 163 4.08 42.60 -30.83
N SER A 164 4.22 41.35 -30.35
CA SER A 164 3.57 40.90 -29.11
C SER A 164 4.30 41.33 -27.83
N TRP A 165 5.59 41.70 -27.91
CA TRP A 165 6.39 42.22 -26.79
C TRP A 165 6.99 43.60 -27.03
N ASP A 166 7.17 43.99 -28.29
CA ASP A 166 7.68 45.30 -28.72
C ASP A 166 6.62 46.04 -29.55
N THR A 167 5.97 47.04 -28.94
CA THR A 167 4.90 47.80 -29.59
C THR A 167 5.42 48.76 -30.67
N SER A 168 6.71 49.11 -30.69
CA SER A 168 7.28 49.99 -31.73
C SER A 168 7.24 49.34 -33.13
N VAL A 169 7.18 48.00 -33.18
CA VAL A 169 7.05 47.22 -34.41
C VAL A 169 5.74 47.51 -35.14
N LEU A 170 4.67 47.88 -34.42
CA LEU A 170 3.37 48.24 -35.01
C LEU A 170 3.41 49.59 -35.74
N GLU A 171 4.33 50.48 -35.35
CA GLU A 171 4.50 51.80 -35.96
C GLU A 171 5.57 51.80 -37.06
N THR A 172 6.58 50.93 -36.94
CA THR A 172 7.75 50.89 -37.84
C THR A 172 7.64 49.89 -38.99
N VAL A 173 6.83 48.82 -38.88
CA VAL A 173 6.70 47.78 -39.92
C VAL A 173 5.36 47.87 -40.64
N GLN A 174 5.40 48.24 -41.91
CA GLN A 174 4.18 48.40 -42.72
C GLN A 174 3.41 47.07 -42.86
N GLY A 175 2.14 47.08 -42.46
CA GLY A 175 1.28 45.88 -42.42
C GLY A 175 1.37 45.07 -41.12
N ALA A 176 2.15 45.52 -40.12
CA ALA A 176 2.14 44.92 -38.80
C ALA A 176 0.76 45.04 -38.14
N SER A 177 0.28 43.95 -37.53
CA SER A 177 -1.05 43.87 -36.93
C SER A 177 -1.12 42.78 -35.86
N CYS A 178 -1.89 43.04 -34.81
CA CYS A 178 -2.24 42.07 -33.77
C CYS A 178 -3.76 41.89 -33.69
N LEU A 179 -4.20 40.75 -33.15
CA LEU A 179 -5.61 40.52 -32.84
C LEU A 179 -6.14 41.59 -31.87
N PRO A 180 -7.39 42.07 -32.03
CA PRO A 180 -7.98 43.02 -31.11
C PRO A 180 -8.13 42.41 -29.72
N GLN A 181 -7.95 43.23 -28.68
CA GLN A 181 -8.00 42.79 -27.27
C GLN A 181 -9.26 41.99 -26.93
N THR A 182 -10.42 42.34 -27.52
CA THR A 182 -11.67 41.59 -27.40
C THR A 182 -11.52 40.11 -27.78
N GLY A 183 -10.79 39.80 -28.86
CA GLY A 183 -10.53 38.42 -29.30
C GLY A 183 -9.58 37.68 -28.35
N ILE A 184 -8.56 38.38 -27.85
CA ILE A 184 -7.61 37.85 -26.85
C ILE A 184 -8.35 37.51 -25.55
N HIS A 185 -9.18 38.42 -25.04
CA HIS A 185 -10.01 38.17 -23.85
C HIS A 185 -11.03 37.04 -24.07
N ILE A 186 -11.68 36.94 -25.24
CA ILE A 186 -12.62 35.83 -25.53
C ILE A 186 -11.89 34.49 -25.48
N MET A 187 -10.77 34.35 -26.19
CA MET A 187 -10.01 33.09 -26.21
C MET A 187 -9.44 32.76 -24.82
N SER A 188 -8.93 33.76 -24.09
CA SER A 188 -8.41 33.58 -22.74
C SER A 188 -9.49 33.18 -21.71
N ASN A 189 -10.71 33.72 -21.81
CA ASN A 189 -11.83 33.29 -20.97
C ASN A 189 -12.27 31.85 -21.28
N ILE A 190 -12.34 31.47 -22.56
CA ILE A 190 -12.66 30.09 -22.99
C ILE A 190 -11.57 29.12 -22.48
N GLY A 191 -10.29 29.47 -22.66
CA GLY A 191 -9.17 28.68 -22.17
C GLY A 191 -9.17 28.55 -20.64
N SER A 192 -9.46 29.62 -19.92
CA SER A 192 -9.61 29.59 -18.45
C SER A 192 -10.75 28.66 -18.01
N ALA A 193 -11.90 28.69 -18.70
CA ALA A 193 -13.03 27.80 -18.42
C ALA A 193 -12.68 26.32 -18.66
N ILE A 194 -12.01 26.00 -19.77
CA ILE A 194 -11.51 24.63 -20.05
C ILE A 194 -10.47 24.19 -19.00
N ASN A 195 -9.58 25.10 -18.60
CA ASN A 195 -8.55 24.82 -17.61
C ASN A 195 -9.16 24.47 -16.24
N ILE A 196 -10.05 25.34 -15.72
CA ILE A 196 -10.80 25.13 -14.47
C ILE A 196 -11.63 23.85 -14.53
N ALA A 197 -12.36 23.62 -15.62
CA ALA A 197 -13.18 22.42 -15.78
C ALA A 197 -12.33 21.13 -15.75
N THR A 198 -11.17 21.12 -16.43
CA THR A 198 -10.28 19.96 -16.42
C THR A 198 -9.63 19.72 -15.05
N ASP A 199 -9.29 20.76 -14.29
CA ASP A 199 -8.79 20.60 -12.91
C ASP A 199 -9.83 19.97 -11.97
N ILE A 200 -11.07 20.46 -12.04
CA ILE A 200 -12.20 19.91 -11.26
C ILE A 200 -12.50 18.46 -11.69
N MET A 201 -12.53 18.17 -12.99
CA MET A 201 -12.80 16.81 -13.50
C MET A 201 -11.69 15.81 -13.11
N LEU A 202 -10.41 16.18 -13.23
CA LEU A 202 -9.28 15.30 -12.87
C LEU A 202 -9.15 15.08 -11.36
N SER A 203 -9.50 16.07 -10.53
CA SER A 203 -9.43 15.96 -9.07
C SER A 203 -10.61 15.20 -8.45
N LEU A 204 -11.83 15.30 -9.01
CA LEU A 204 -13.02 14.62 -8.49
C LEU A 204 -13.24 13.20 -9.04
N ALA A 205 -12.90 12.94 -10.30
CA ALA A 205 -13.21 11.66 -10.95
C ALA A 205 -12.59 10.41 -10.25
N PRO A 206 -11.35 10.43 -9.73
CA PRO A 206 -10.79 9.27 -9.02
C PRO A 206 -11.59 8.88 -7.76
N THR A 207 -12.29 9.83 -7.15
CA THR A 207 -12.81 9.66 -5.79
C THR A 207 -14.30 9.37 -5.75
N LEU A 208 -15.07 9.89 -6.72
CA LEU A 208 -16.39 9.36 -7.08
C LEU A 208 -16.36 7.85 -7.35
N PHE A 209 -15.27 7.35 -7.95
CA PHE A 209 -15.03 5.92 -8.12
C PHE A 209 -14.62 5.25 -6.79
N LEU A 210 -13.57 5.73 -6.13
CA LEU A 210 -13.01 5.09 -4.92
C LEU A 210 -13.96 5.08 -3.71
N TRP A 211 -14.96 5.98 -3.64
CA TRP A 211 -15.94 6.01 -2.55
C TRP A 211 -16.77 4.71 -2.47
N LYS A 212 -17.05 4.06 -3.61
CA LYS A 212 -17.78 2.79 -3.68
C LYS A 212 -16.97 1.58 -3.21
N LEU A 213 -15.65 1.70 -3.03
CA LEU A 213 -14.84 0.65 -2.41
C LEU A 213 -14.81 0.79 -0.89
N LYS A 214 -14.88 -0.34 -0.18
CA LYS A 214 -14.71 -0.45 1.29
C LYS A 214 -13.23 -0.29 1.71
N ARG A 215 -12.58 0.80 1.27
CA ARG A 215 -11.19 1.11 1.63
C ARG A 215 -11.08 1.60 3.08
N PRO A 216 -9.98 1.28 3.80
CA PRO A 216 -9.76 1.76 5.16
C PRO A 216 -9.63 3.29 5.18
N LEU A 217 -10.02 3.90 6.31
CA LEU A 217 -10.08 5.36 6.45
C LEU A 217 -8.75 6.06 6.09
N LYS A 218 -7.60 5.43 6.38
CA LYS A 218 -6.27 5.96 5.98
C LYS A 218 -6.11 6.15 4.47
N GLU A 219 -6.66 5.24 3.64
CA GLU A 219 -6.65 5.41 2.18
C GLU A 219 -7.64 6.49 1.74
N LYS A 220 -8.82 6.58 2.39
CA LYS A 220 -9.80 7.63 2.10
C LYS A 220 -9.27 9.04 2.44
N ILE A 221 -8.54 9.19 3.55
CA ILE A 221 -7.88 10.45 3.95
C ILE A 221 -6.74 10.80 2.98
N LEU A 222 -5.86 9.85 2.63
CA LEU A 222 -4.79 10.10 1.65
C LEU A 222 -5.35 10.52 0.29
N VAL A 223 -6.41 9.85 -0.17
CA VAL A 223 -7.11 10.20 -1.42
C VAL A 223 -7.77 11.58 -1.31
N GLY A 224 -8.38 11.93 -0.17
CA GLY A 224 -8.93 13.26 0.10
C GLY A 224 -7.87 14.37 0.14
N ALA A 225 -6.68 14.11 0.68
CA ALA A 225 -5.57 15.06 0.65
C ALA A 225 -5.06 15.30 -0.78
N LEU A 226 -5.03 14.25 -1.62
CA LEU A 226 -4.71 14.38 -3.05
C LEU A 226 -5.80 15.16 -3.82
N MET A 227 -7.08 15.01 -3.46
CA MET A 227 -8.15 15.89 -3.99
C MET A 227 -7.93 17.36 -3.59
N GLY A 228 -7.58 17.60 -2.33
CA GLY A 228 -7.40 18.96 -1.79
C GLY A 228 -6.37 19.77 -2.57
N LEU A 229 -5.25 19.14 -2.94
CA LEU A 229 -4.22 19.77 -3.79
C LEU A 229 -4.75 20.13 -5.19
N GLY A 230 -5.49 19.23 -5.85
CA GLY A 230 -6.09 19.49 -7.17
C GLY A 230 -7.21 20.54 -7.15
N MET A 231 -7.98 20.58 -6.06
CA MET A 231 -9.01 21.60 -5.86
C MET A 231 -8.42 22.97 -5.52
N PHE A 232 -7.30 23.02 -4.77
CA PHE A 232 -6.57 24.26 -4.53
C PHE A 232 -5.93 24.82 -5.83
N ALA A 233 -5.45 23.96 -6.73
CA ALA A 233 -5.06 24.38 -8.08
C ALA A 233 -6.25 24.98 -8.88
N SER A 234 -7.46 24.42 -8.71
CA SER A 234 -8.68 24.99 -9.31
C SER A 234 -8.98 26.40 -8.77
N VAL A 235 -8.71 26.67 -7.49
CA VAL A 235 -8.82 28.02 -6.90
C VAL A 235 -7.81 28.99 -7.51
N ALA A 236 -6.55 28.56 -7.69
CA ALA A 236 -5.53 29.38 -8.36
C ALA A 236 -5.95 29.76 -9.79
N SER A 237 -6.51 28.81 -10.56
CA SER A 237 -7.09 29.08 -11.87
C SER A 237 -8.26 30.07 -11.85
N ILE A 238 -9.11 30.04 -10.82
CA ILE A 238 -10.22 31.00 -10.66
C ILE A 238 -9.69 32.41 -10.36
N VAL A 239 -8.72 32.57 -9.46
CA VAL A 239 -8.11 33.87 -9.13
C VAL A 239 -7.38 34.45 -10.35
N LYS A 240 -6.67 33.61 -11.12
CA LYS A 240 -6.09 33.98 -12.41
C LYS A 240 -7.16 34.52 -13.38
N ALA A 241 -8.30 33.83 -13.49
CA ALA A 241 -9.41 34.23 -14.37
C ALA A 241 -10.13 35.52 -13.92
N THR A 242 -9.99 35.96 -12.66
CA THR A 242 -10.41 37.32 -12.25
C THR A 242 -9.37 38.37 -12.59
N LEU A 243 -8.08 38.11 -12.31
CA LEU A 243 -6.98 39.05 -12.59
C LEU A 243 -6.81 39.38 -14.08
N VAL A 244 -7.02 38.41 -14.98
CA VAL A 244 -6.94 38.62 -16.44
C VAL A 244 -7.97 39.63 -16.96
N LYS A 245 -9.05 39.91 -16.21
CA LYS A 245 -10.04 40.95 -16.57
C LYS A 245 -9.56 42.38 -16.32
N GLU A 246 -8.52 42.56 -15.51
CA GLU A 246 -7.88 43.86 -15.25
C GLU A 246 -6.73 44.16 -16.24
N PHE A 247 -6.40 43.19 -17.10
CA PHE A 247 -5.34 43.33 -18.10
C PHE A 247 -5.67 44.44 -19.10
N GLY A 248 -4.74 45.39 -19.26
CA GLY A 248 -4.96 46.62 -20.06
C GLY A 248 -5.65 47.77 -19.31
N MET A 249 -6.20 47.55 -18.11
CA MET A 249 -6.86 48.59 -17.30
C MET A 249 -6.16 48.90 -15.96
N ALA A 250 -5.26 48.03 -15.49
CA ALA A 250 -4.56 48.22 -14.22
C ALA A 250 -3.57 49.39 -14.24
N LYS A 251 -3.68 50.28 -13.22
CA LYS A 251 -2.74 51.41 -12.99
C LYS A 251 -1.29 50.98 -12.79
N ASP A 252 -1.06 49.74 -12.37
CA ASP A 252 0.25 49.11 -12.24
C ASP A 252 0.20 47.76 -12.95
N ALA A 253 0.50 47.77 -14.25
CA ALA A 253 0.50 46.58 -15.09
C ALA A 253 1.55 45.55 -14.65
N TRP A 254 2.62 45.96 -13.95
CA TRP A 254 3.75 45.11 -13.59
C TRP A 254 3.54 44.40 -12.25
N ALA A 255 2.84 45.04 -11.30
CA ALA A 255 2.22 44.34 -10.18
C ALA A 255 1.18 43.31 -10.65
N LEU A 256 0.39 43.63 -11.70
CA LEU A 256 -0.61 42.70 -12.25
C LEU A 256 0.06 41.47 -12.89
N THR A 257 1.06 41.65 -13.77
CA THR A 257 1.76 40.51 -14.40
C THR A 257 2.48 39.64 -13.37
N ASN A 258 3.16 40.23 -12.38
CA ASN A 258 3.83 39.47 -11.32
C ASN A 258 2.82 38.67 -10.46
N SER A 259 1.62 39.22 -10.22
CA SER A 259 0.53 38.49 -9.55
C SER A 259 0.01 37.32 -10.40
N ILE A 260 -0.29 37.56 -11.69
CA ILE A 260 -0.75 36.53 -12.63
C ILE A 260 0.30 35.42 -12.76
N ALA A 261 1.58 35.75 -12.93
CA ALA A 261 2.69 34.80 -12.99
C ALA A 261 2.80 33.94 -11.72
N THR A 262 2.58 34.54 -10.54
CA THR A 262 2.60 33.82 -9.25
C THR A 262 1.49 32.79 -9.14
N TRP A 263 0.23 33.17 -9.44
CA TRP A 263 -0.89 32.22 -9.43
C TRP A 263 -0.73 31.12 -10.50
N THR A 264 -0.20 31.48 -11.68
CA THR A 264 0.05 30.56 -12.79
C THR A 264 1.13 29.52 -12.46
N ALA A 265 2.22 29.95 -11.82
CA ALA A 265 3.29 29.06 -11.35
C ALA A 265 2.82 28.17 -10.18
N LEU A 266 2.07 28.72 -9.22
CA LEU A 266 1.49 27.96 -8.11
C LEU A 266 0.57 26.84 -8.61
N GLU A 267 -0.35 27.15 -9.53
CA GLU A 267 -1.22 26.17 -10.19
C GLU A 267 -0.41 25.02 -10.80
N GLN A 268 0.63 25.34 -11.57
CA GLN A 268 1.49 24.34 -12.23
C GLN A 268 2.21 23.45 -11.21
N ILE A 269 2.79 24.05 -10.16
CA ILE A 269 3.54 23.32 -9.13
C ILE A 269 2.60 22.42 -8.32
N LEU A 270 1.41 22.90 -7.94
CA LEU A 270 0.41 22.12 -7.21
C LEU A 270 -0.02 20.86 -7.99
N ILE A 271 -0.26 21.00 -9.30
CA ILE A 271 -0.63 19.87 -10.17
C ILE A 271 0.55 18.89 -10.30
N MET A 272 1.79 19.37 -10.46
CA MET A 272 2.99 18.51 -10.48
C MET A 272 3.18 17.74 -9.15
N ILE A 273 2.98 18.39 -8.00
CA ILE A 273 3.02 17.78 -6.65
C ILE A 273 1.95 16.68 -6.55
N ALA A 274 0.69 17.00 -6.87
CA ALA A 274 -0.43 16.07 -6.82
C ALA A 274 -0.25 14.86 -7.74
N SER A 275 0.35 15.05 -8.92
CA SER A 275 0.65 13.97 -9.87
C SER A 275 1.78 13.02 -9.41
N SER A 276 2.69 13.49 -8.57
CA SER A 276 3.89 12.75 -8.16
C SER A 276 3.73 12.08 -6.79
N ALA A 277 2.96 12.69 -5.88
CA ALA A 277 2.69 12.17 -4.54
C ALA A 277 2.21 10.69 -4.47
N PRO A 278 1.36 10.16 -5.39
CA PRO A 278 0.96 8.74 -5.38
C PRO A 278 2.14 7.75 -5.46
N PHE A 279 3.23 8.14 -6.11
CA PHE A 279 4.40 7.29 -6.33
C PHE A 279 5.41 7.34 -5.18
N LEU A 280 5.40 8.41 -4.38
CA LEU A 280 6.34 8.62 -3.28
C LEU A 280 5.93 7.90 -1.98
N LYS A 281 4.71 7.34 -1.92
CA LYS A 281 4.19 6.57 -0.79
C LYS A 281 5.22 5.60 -0.16
N PRO A 282 6.02 4.82 -0.93
CA PRO A 282 7.04 3.91 -0.36
C PRO A 282 8.24 4.63 0.26
N LEU A 283 8.67 5.77 -0.29
CA LEU A 283 9.78 6.57 0.25
C LEU A 283 9.34 7.31 1.51
N VAL A 284 8.16 7.92 1.49
CA VAL A 284 7.56 8.60 2.65
C VAL A 284 7.45 7.64 3.84
N GLN A 285 6.91 6.43 3.62
CA GLN A 285 6.90 5.35 4.61
C GLN A 285 8.31 4.97 5.11
N SER A 286 9.28 4.86 4.21
CA SER A 286 10.65 4.44 4.54
C SER A 286 11.43 5.50 5.32
N ALA A 287 11.24 6.78 4.99
CA ALA A 287 11.84 7.91 5.69
C ALA A 287 11.26 8.04 7.10
N LEU A 288 9.93 7.98 7.23
CA LEU A 288 9.25 8.03 8.53
C LEU A 288 9.64 6.83 9.40
N HIS A 289 9.74 5.61 8.83
CA HIS A 289 10.27 4.44 9.53
C HIS A 289 11.75 4.60 9.97
N ARG A 290 12.58 5.36 9.25
CA ARG A 290 13.96 5.70 9.68
C ARG A 290 13.99 6.73 10.80
N MET A 291 13.02 7.64 10.86
CA MET A 291 12.83 8.60 11.96
C MET A 291 12.07 8.00 13.17
N GLY A 292 11.89 6.68 13.21
CA GLY A 292 11.17 5.96 14.27
C GLY A 292 9.63 6.03 14.16
N TRP A 293 9.08 6.74 13.19
CA TRP A 293 7.65 7.01 13.02
C TRP A 293 7.01 5.99 12.07
N THR A 294 6.49 4.89 12.62
CA THR A 294 6.06 3.72 11.83
C THR A 294 4.67 3.84 11.20
N LEU A 295 4.59 4.55 10.08
CA LEU A 295 3.36 4.70 9.28
C LEU A 295 2.91 3.43 8.55
N SER A 296 2.27 2.53 9.30
CA SER A 296 1.65 1.30 8.78
C SER A 296 0.46 1.61 7.87
N GLY A 297 0.64 1.38 6.55
CA GLY A 297 -0.40 1.51 5.52
C GLY A 297 0.07 1.26 4.07
N THR A 298 0.07 -0.02 3.64
CA THR A 298 0.36 -0.59 2.30
C THR A 298 1.82 -0.58 1.81
N SER A 299 2.38 -1.78 1.54
CA SER A 299 3.57 -1.96 0.67
C SER A 299 3.15 -1.95 -0.81
N ALA A 300 3.85 -1.21 -1.67
CA ALA A 300 3.85 -1.48 -3.11
C ALA A 300 4.99 -2.46 -3.43
N GLY A 301 4.70 -3.55 -4.14
CA GLY A 301 5.68 -4.62 -4.44
C GLY A 301 6.41 -4.42 -5.77
N ARG A 302 7.66 -4.90 -5.85
CA ARG A 302 8.39 -5.03 -7.12
C ARG A 302 9.14 -6.35 -7.22
N SER A 303 8.61 -7.23 -8.07
CA SER A 303 9.22 -8.48 -8.54
C SER A 303 10.03 -8.26 -9.84
N GLY A 304 10.95 -9.21 -10.12
CA GLY A 304 12.05 -9.21 -11.10
C GLY A 304 13.33 -9.65 -10.37
N TYR A 305 13.81 -10.91 -10.38
CA TYR A 305 13.87 -11.97 -11.42
C TYR A 305 14.87 -11.61 -12.55
N GLY A 306 16.05 -12.26 -12.60
CA GLY A 306 17.06 -12.04 -13.64
C GLY A 306 18.54 -12.39 -13.31
N ASN A 307 18.91 -13.66 -13.39
CA ASN A 307 20.25 -14.27 -13.67
C ASN A 307 21.61 -13.59 -13.33
N ARG A 308 22.37 -14.32 -12.48
CA ARG A 308 23.75 -14.88 -12.68
C ARG A 308 25.05 -14.05 -12.79
N TYR A 309 26.03 -14.58 -12.03
CA TYR A 309 27.49 -14.70 -12.25
C TYR A 309 28.49 -13.57 -11.89
N HIS A 310 29.47 -13.97 -11.06
CA HIS A 310 30.76 -13.34 -10.68
C HIS A 310 30.71 -11.95 -10.00
N ASP A 311 31.65 -11.57 -9.11
CA ASP A 311 32.90 -12.24 -8.71
C ASP A 311 33.28 -12.11 -7.21
N VAL A 312 34.43 -12.69 -6.85
CA VAL A 312 35.05 -12.81 -5.51
C VAL A 312 35.50 -11.48 -4.88
N GLY A 313 35.48 -11.39 -3.52
CA GLY A 313 36.59 -10.72 -2.80
C GLY A 313 36.29 -9.92 -1.53
N GLN A 314 36.90 -10.36 -0.42
CA GLN A 314 37.54 -9.56 0.66
C GLN A 314 36.78 -8.36 1.28
N SER A 315 36.37 -8.42 2.55
CA SER A 315 37.20 -8.29 3.77
C SER A 315 37.68 -6.87 4.08
N ALA A 316 37.03 -6.21 5.04
CA ALA A 316 37.61 -5.11 5.83
C ALA A 316 37.08 -5.17 7.27
N ARG A 317 37.96 -5.45 8.23
CA ARG A 317 37.67 -5.58 9.67
C ARG A 317 38.38 -4.46 10.41
N GLN A 318 37.68 -3.47 10.96
CA GLN A 318 38.24 -2.72 12.08
C GLN A 318 37.22 -2.05 13.00
N SER A 319 37.68 -1.79 14.22
CA SER A 319 36.94 -1.38 15.39
C SER A 319 37.09 0.11 15.69
N ARG A 320 36.16 0.65 16.49
CA ARG A 320 36.57 1.10 17.83
C ARG A 320 35.42 1.19 18.83
N ILE A 321 35.82 1.24 20.10
CA ILE A 321 34.99 1.32 21.30
C ILE A 321 35.11 2.75 21.84
N VAL A 322 34.04 3.31 22.40
CA VAL A 322 33.97 3.97 23.72
C VAL A 322 32.55 4.50 23.94
N ASN A 323 32.10 4.47 25.19
CA ASN A 323 30.75 4.85 25.60
C ASN A 323 30.84 5.63 26.91
N LYS A 324 30.19 6.81 27.01
CA LYS A 324 29.59 7.39 28.23
C LYS A 324 29.00 8.80 28.01
N SER A 325 27.74 8.95 28.44
CA SER A 325 27.25 9.87 29.49
C SER A 325 27.93 11.22 29.75
N ALA A 326 27.23 12.31 30.12
CA ALA A 326 25.78 12.63 30.20
C ALA A 326 25.59 14.11 30.66
N VAL A 327 24.33 14.46 31.03
CA VAL A 327 23.90 15.56 31.94
C VAL A 327 23.44 16.88 31.29
N ASN A 328 22.34 17.42 31.83
CA ASN A 328 21.66 18.67 31.47
C ASN A 328 22.33 19.91 32.10
N SER A 329 21.99 21.09 31.57
CA SER A 329 21.46 22.16 32.44
C SER A 329 20.48 23.07 31.68
N ARG A 330 19.54 23.69 32.41
CA ARG A 330 18.72 24.82 31.94
C ARG A 330 19.35 26.14 32.38
N ARG A 331 18.93 27.25 31.78
CA ARG A 331 18.39 28.39 32.53
C ARG A 331 17.55 29.32 31.65
N ASP A 332 16.56 29.92 32.28
CA ASP A 332 15.57 30.86 31.77
C ASP A 332 16.03 32.31 32.05
N ILE A 333 15.29 33.34 31.57
CA ILE A 333 14.89 34.61 32.27
C ILE A 333 14.40 35.70 31.28
N TYR A 334 13.18 36.22 31.55
CA TYR A 334 12.55 37.57 31.35
C TYR A 334 13.01 38.56 30.23
N GLY A 335 12.17 39.50 29.75
CA GLY A 335 10.73 39.76 29.99
C GLY A 335 10.33 41.25 30.04
N GLY A 336 9.21 41.62 29.36
CA GLY A 336 8.48 42.91 29.41
C GLY A 336 9.13 44.15 28.77
N ASP A 337 8.51 45.33 28.60
CA ASP A 337 7.12 45.86 28.36
C ASP A 337 7.29 47.38 27.97
N GLU A 338 6.36 48.31 27.64
CA GLU A 338 4.88 48.51 27.62
C GLU A 338 4.45 49.38 26.37
N ASP A 339 3.13 49.60 26.17
CA ASP A 339 2.48 50.67 25.33
C ASP A 339 2.30 52.00 26.16
N PRO A 340 1.70 53.19 25.74
CA PRO A 340 0.58 53.44 24.80
C PRO A 340 0.49 54.85 24.07
N PHE A 341 -0.71 55.17 23.51
CA PHE A 341 -1.24 56.47 22.99
C PHE A 341 -0.77 56.98 21.59
N ALA A 342 -1.58 57.61 20.71
CA ALA A 342 -3.05 57.81 20.65
C ALA A 342 -3.60 58.18 19.24
N ALA A 343 -4.87 57.81 18.98
CA ALA A 343 -5.93 58.36 18.09
C ALA A 343 -5.67 59.22 16.82
N GLY A 344 -6.47 58.97 15.76
CA GLY A 344 -6.69 59.85 14.59
C GLY A 344 -7.67 59.26 13.56
N ASP A 345 -8.80 59.92 13.27
CA ASP A 345 -10.06 59.29 12.80
C ASP A 345 -10.42 59.44 11.29
N SER A 346 -11.25 58.50 10.80
CA SER A 346 -12.24 58.60 9.69
C SER A 346 -11.82 58.83 8.21
N ASN A 347 -12.11 57.86 7.32
CA ASN A 347 -13.24 57.91 6.34
C ASN A 347 -13.08 56.97 5.11
N ASP A 348 -14.10 56.11 4.92
CA ASP A 348 -14.62 55.48 3.69
C ASP A 348 -13.79 55.42 2.39
N ALA A 349 -13.07 54.31 2.25
CA ALA A 349 -13.04 53.54 1.00
C ALA A 349 -12.86 52.05 1.34
N ILE A 350 -13.72 51.14 0.85
CA ILE A 350 -13.65 49.70 1.17
C ILE A 350 -12.40 49.07 0.53
N PRO A 351 -11.34 48.69 1.29
CA PRO A 351 -10.10 48.21 0.70
C PRO A 351 -10.17 46.70 0.43
N LEU A 352 -9.63 46.25 -0.71
CA LEU A 352 -9.48 44.83 -1.04
C LEU A 352 -8.42 44.10 -0.20
N GLU A 353 -7.71 44.83 0.68
CA GLU A 353 -6.62 44.34 1.53
C GLU A 353 -7.07 43.20 2.46
N GLY A 354 -8.28 43.28 3.03
CA GLY A 354 -8.82 42.27 3.93
C GLY A 354 -8.81 40.87 3.30
N LYS A 355 -9.24 40.74 2.05
CA LYS A 355 -9.26 39.44 1.33
C LYS A 355 -7.86 38.93 1.01
N VAL A 356 -6.87 39.81 0.81
CA VAL A 356 -5.48 39.40 0.60
C VAL A 356 -4.91 38.87 1.91
N TYR A 357 -5.08 39.59 3.03
CA TYR A 357 -4.57 39.14 4.32
C TYR A 357 -5.32 37.91 4.85
N GLU A 358 -6.65 37.80 4.73
CA GLU A 358 -7.39 36.59 5.10
C GLU A 358 -6.94 35.37 4.27
N VAL A 359 -6.72 35.52 2.96
CA VAL A 359 -6.23 34.42 2.12
C VAL A 359 -4.75 34.12 2.38
N TYR A 360 -3.90 35.12 2.66
CA TYR A 360 -2.52 34.91 3.09
C TYR A 360 -2.46 34.18 4.43
N THR A 361 -3.34 34.53 5.37
CA THR A 361 -3.49 33.82 6.65
C THR A 361 -4.04 32.42 6.41
N MET A 362 -5.02 32.20 5.52
CA MET A 362 -5.43 30.85 5.11
C MET A 362 -4.33 30.08 4.38
N VAL A 363 -3.39 30.72 3.68
CA VAL A 363 -2.28 30.04 2.98
C VAL A 363 -1.11 29.76 3.91
N THR A 364 -0.76 30.63 4.85
CA THR A 364 0.22 30.33 5.90
C THR A 364 -0.35 29.32 6.89
N ILE A 365 -1.62 29.44 7.28
CA ILE A 365 -2.33 28.41 8.06
C ILE A 365 -2.41 27.11 7.25
N THR A 366 -2.91 27.05 6.01
CA THR A 366 -2.99 25.76 5.30
C THR A 366 -1.63 25.18 4.95
N SER A 367 -0.58 25.97 4.71
CA SER A 367 0.79 25.45 4.55
C SER A 367 1.35 24.92 5.88
N LEU A 368 1.18 25.65 6.99
CA LEU A 368 1.48 25.15 8.34
C LEU A 368 0.65 23.92 8.70
N TRP A 369 -0.62 23.84 8.29
CA TRP A 369 -1.45 22.65 8.47
C TRP A 369 -1.06 21.53 7.51
N THR A 370 -0.48 21.77 6.32
CA THR A 370 0.15 20.70 5.54
C THR A 370 1.46 20.24 6.18
N ALA A 371 2.24 21.13 6.79
CA ALA A 371 3.43 20.77 7.57
C ALA A 371 3.03 19.99 8.85
N VAL A 372 1.96 20.39 9.53
CA VAL A 372 1.39 19.73 10.72
C VAL A 372 0.52 18.51 10.36
N LEU A 373 0.09 18.33 9.12
CA LEU A 373 -0.46 17.06 8.62
C LEU A 373 0.64 16.13 8.10
N LEU A 374 1.79 16.64 7.65
CA LEU A 374 2.97 15.82 7.34
C LEU A 374 3.72 15.39 8.61
N ALA A 375 3.74 16.24 9.65
CA ALA A 375 4.35 15.95 10.95
C ALA A 375 3.37 15.32 11.97
N GLY A 376 2.09 15.70 11.94
CA GLY A 376 1.05 15.18 12.84
C GLY A 376 0.45 13.83 12.41
N VAL A 377 0.74 13.36 11.19
CA VAL A 377 0.47 11.97 10.76
C VAL A 377 1.52 11.01 11.37
N ALA A 378 1.74 11.13 12.68
CA ALA A 378 2.77 10.41 13.43
C ALA A 378 2.31 9.84 14.79
N VAL A 379 1.09 10.17 15.26
CA VAL A 379 0.47 9.49 16.42
C VAL A 379 -0.75 8.69 15.99
N SER A 380 -0.46 7.53 15.40
CA SER A 380 -1.39 6.39 15.38
C SER A 380 -0.75 5.33 16.24
N GLU A 381 -1.29 5.07 17.43
CA GLU A 381 -0.95 3.85 18.18
C GLU A 381 -1.05 2.62 17.24
N ALA A 382 -0.26 1.59 17.54
CA ALA A 382 -0.55 0.27 16.99
C ALA A 382 -1.99 -0.08 17.38
N LYS A 383 -2.81 -0.55 16.42
CA LYS A 383 -4.20 -0.95 16.70
C LYS A 383 -4.18 -2.05 17.76
N SER A 384 -4.44 -1.68 19.01
CA SER A 384 -4.60 -2.62 20.11
C SER A 384 -5.69 -3.63 19.75
N CYS A 385 -5.39 -4.91 19.92
CA CYS A 385 -6.35 -5.99 19.77
C CYS A 385 -7.33 -5.95 20.95
N LYS A 386 -8.34 -5.07 20.86
CA LYS A 386 -9.26 -4.77 21.97
C LYS A 386 -10.22 -5.91 22.33
N LYS A 387 -10.39 -6.90 21.45
CA LYS A 387 -11.21 -8.10 21.63
C LYS A 387 -10.61 -9.26 20.82
N PRO A 388 -9.58 -9.96 21.33
CA PRO A 388 -9.09 -11.18 20.70
C PRO A 388 -10.19 -12.25 20.66
N PHE A 389 -10.15 -13.10 19.63
CA PHE A 389 -10.78 -14.41 19.73
C PHE A 389 -9.93 -15.30 20.65
N VAL A 390 -10.54 -15.94 21.66
CA VAL A 390 -9.84 -16.92 22.49
C VAL A 390 -9.95 -18.30 21.82
N ARG A 391 -8.82 -18.90 21.47
CA ARG A 391 -8.69 -20.30 21.08
C ARG A 391 -8.50 -21.13 22.35
N ARG A 392 -9.32 -22.17 22.50
CA ARG A 392 -9.51 -22.95 23.74
C ARG A 392 -9.23 -24.43 23.47
N GLU A 393 -8.80 -25.19 24.48
CA GLU A 393 -8.61 -26.64 24.29
C GLU A 393 -9.97 -27.34 24.09
N TRP A 394 -10.02 -28.37 23.26
CA TRP A 394 -11.28 -29.05 22.91
C TRP A 394 -12.11 -29.52 24.12
N ARG A 395 -11.46 -29.95 25.20
CA ARG A 395 -12.07 -30.40 26.47
C ARG A 395 -12.64 -29.24 27.28
N SER A 396 -12.04 -28.05 27.21
CA SER A 396 -12.48 -26.85 27.97
C SER A 396 -13.72 -26.20 27.35
N LEU A 397 -14.05 -26.50 26.08
CA LEU A 397 -15.35 -26.20 25.49
C LEU A 397 -16.46 -27.05 26.11
N SER A 398 -17.60 -26.43 26.41
CA SER A 398 -18.82 -27.15 26.76
C SER A 398 -19.38 -27.94 25.57
N VAL A 399 -20.17 -28.98 25.84
CA VAL A 399 -20.84 -29.81 24.81
C VAL A 399 -21.60 -28.94 23.79
N LYS A 400 -22.27 -27.89 24.25
CA LYS A 400 -23.04 -26.94 23.43
C LYS A 400 -22.14 -26.09 22.51
N GLU A 401 -20.91 -25.80 22.92
CA GLU A 401 -19.93 -25.10 22.08
C GLU A 401 -19.31 -26.04 21.04
N ARG A 402 -18.98 -27.29 21.43
CA ARG A 402 -18.50 -28.33 20.49
C ARG A 402 -19.52 -28.58 19.37
N ASP A 403 -20.80 -28.74 19.72
CA ASP A 403 -21.90 -28.88 18.76
C ASP A 403 -22.05 -27.65 17.85
N GLN A 404 -21.84 -26.44 18.36
CA GLN A 404 -21.88 -25.20 17.57
C GLN A 404 -20.68 -25.09 16.61
N TYR A 405 -19.48 -25.47 17.03
CA TYR A 405 -18.30 -25.49 16.18
C TYR A 405 -18.45 -26.51 15.04
N ILE A 406 -18.87 -27.74 15.36
CA ILE A 406 -19.17 -28.81 14.39
C ILE A 406 -20.26 -28.35 13.40
N LYS A 407 -21.31 -27.67 13.90
CA LYS A 407 -22.36 -27.08 13.05
C LYS A 407 -21.82 -25.97 12.13
N ALA A 408 -20.86 -25.17 12.59
CA ALA A 408 -20.24 -24.12 11.79
C ALA A 408 -19.34 -24.70 10.67
N GLN A 409 -18.56 -25.75 10.94
CA GLN A 409 -17.82 -26.49 9.89
C GLN A 409 -18.77 -27.03 8.81
N LYS A 410 -19.85 -27.72 9.23
CA LYS A 410 -20.90 -28.24 8.34
C LYS A 410 -21.66 -27.16 7.57
N CYS A 411 -21.60 -25.91 8.00
CA CYS A 411 -22.12 -24.77 7.26
C CYS A 411 -21.14 -24.31 6.15
N LEU A 412 -19.82 -24.34 6.38
CA LEU A 412 -18.83 -24.08 5.32
C LEU A 412 -18.87 -25.16 4.22
N MET A 413 -19.06 -26.43 4.59
CA MET A 413 -19.29 -27.56 3.67
C MET A 413 -20.58 -27.43 2.82
N LYS A 414 -21.49 -26.50 3.16
CA LYS A 414 -22.77 -26.27 2.46
C LYS A 414 -22.90 -24.90 1.79
N LYS A 415 -22.04 -23.93 2.14
CA LYS A 415 -22.01 -22.63 1.47
C LYS A 415 -21.39 -22.78 0.08
N PRO A 416 -21.88 -22.06 -0.94
CA PRO A 416 -21.32 -22.12 -2.29
C PRO A 416 -19.86 -21.64 -2.31
N PRO A 417 -19.03 -22.15 -3.25
CA PRO A 417 -17.63 -21.75 -3.39
C PRO A 417 -17.50 -20.32 -3.89
N GLN A 418 -16.32 -19.72 -3.71
CA GLN A 418 -15.93 -18.42 -4.28
C GLN A 418 -14.76 -18.53 -5.26
N SER A 419 -14.12 -19.70 -5.38
CA SER A 419 -13.26 -20.02 -6.52
C SER A 419 -14.03 -19.98 -7.83
N SER A 420 -13.35 -19.61 -8.92
CA SER A 420 -13.85 -19.97 -10.25
C SER A 420 -13.53 -21.43 -10.52
N THR A 421 -14.30 -22.05 -11.42
CA THR A 421 -14.00 -23.40 -11.94
C THR A 421 -12.73 -23.46 -12.79
N ALA A 422 -12.07 -22.33 -13.05
CA ALA A 422 -10.73 -22.28 -13.64
C ALA A 422 -9.62 -22.33 -12.57
N ASP A 423 -9.88 -21.87 -11.34
CA ASP A 423 -8.92 -21.92 -10.23
C ASP A 423 -8.96 -23.29 -9.53
N ILE A 424 -10.16 -23.78 -9.19
CA ILE A 424 -10.39 -25.04 -8.48
C ILE A 424 -11.57 -25.78 -9.14
N PRO A 425 -11.36 -26.55 -10.23
CA PRO A 425 -12.45 -27.14 -11.02
C PRO A 425 -13.41 -28.05 -10.24
N GLY A 426 -12.90 -28.73 -9.21
CA GLY A 426 -13.68 -29.62 -8.34
C GLY A 426 -14.42 -28.94 -7.19
N ALA A 427 -14.23 -27.63 -6.93
CA ALA A 427 -14.86 -26.97 -5.79
C ALA A 427 -16.38 -26.95 -5.87
N ARG A 428 -17.08 -27.36 -4.81
CA ARG A 428 -18.55 -27.33 -4.68
C ARG A 428 -19.02 -26.57 -3.44
N SER A 429 -18.10 -26.11 -2.59
CA SER A 429 -18.39 -25.43 -1.33
C SER A 429 -17.26 -24.49 -0.85
N ARG A 430 -17.52 -23.65 0.16
CA ARG A 430 -16.46 -22.89 0.87
C ARG A 430 -15.42 -23.79 1.53
N TRP A 431 -15.77 -25.01 1.90
CA TRP A 431 -14.81 -26.01 2.40
C TRP A 431 -13.81 -26.41 1.32
N ASP A 432 -14.30 -26.66 0.10
CA ASP A 432 -13.43 -27.00 -1.04
C ASP A 432 -12.55 -25.82 -1.48
N ASP A 433 -12.98 -24.57 -1.28
CA ASP A 433 -12.12 -23.40 -1.53
C ASP A 433 -10.87 -23.42 -0.65
N PHE A 434 -11.00 -23.77 0.64
CA PHE A 434 -9.88 -23.86 1.57
C PHE A 434 -9.00 -25.08 1.27
N LEU A 435 -9.62 -26.24 1.04
CA LEU A 435 -8.94 -27.47 0.66
C LEU A 435 -8.15 -27.31 -0.64
N GLY A 436 -8.77 -26.79 -1.70
CA GLY A 436 -8.11 -26.55 -2.98
C GLY A 436 -7.01 -25.49 -2.89
N THR A 437 -7.18 -24.47 -2.04
CA THR A 437 -6.11 -23.49 -1.75
C THR A 437 -4.91 -24.19 -1.09
N HIS A 438 -5.13 -25.10 -0.14
CA HIS A 438 -4.06 -25.88 0.47
C HIS A 438 -3.38 -26.80 -0.55
N ILE A 439 -4.15 -27.61 -1.28
CA ILE A 439 -3.68 -28.50 -2.36
C ILE A 439 -2.75 -27.76 -3.34
N ILE A 440 -3.13 -26.56 -3.80
CA ILE A 440 -2.36 -25.77 -4.77
C ILE A 440 -1.02 -25.27 -4.20
N ASN A 441 -0.92 -25.01 -2.89
CA ASN A 441 0.26 -24.43 -2.27
C ASN A 441 1.09 -25.44 -1.46
N ALA A 442 0.62 -26.68 -1.27
CA ALA A 442 1.18 -27.64 -0.30
C ALA A 442 2.67 -27.98 -0.52
N ASP A 443 3.16 -27.92 -1.76
CA ASP A 443 4.57 -28.15 -2.10
C ASP A 443 5.47 -26.94 -1.80
N ASP A 444 4.94 -25.71 -1.83
CA ASP A 444 5.68 -24.48 -1.50
C ASP A 444 5.71 -24.20 0.03
N VAL A 445 4.74 -24.72 0.78
CA VAL A 445 4.49 -24.35 2.20
C VAL A 445 4.79 -25.42 3.23
N HIS A 446 5.30 -26.59 2.84
CA HIS A 446 5.75 -27.64 3.77
C HIS A 446 7.25 -27.88 3.62
N PHE A 447 7.94 -28.14 4.73
CA PHE A 447 9.40 -28.23 4.82
C PHE A 447 10.11 -27.00 4.22
N THR A 448 9.47 -25.84 4.36
CA THR A 448 9.93 -24.49 4.00
C THR A 448 9.70 -23.53 5.15
N GLY A 449 10.53 -22.49 5.27
CA GLY A 449 10.46 -21.50 6.35
C GLY A 449 9.21 -20.60 6.35
N VAL A 450 8.30 -20.79 5.38
CA VAL A 450 6.98 -20.15 5.34
C VAL A 450 5.88 -20.99 5.99
N PHE A 451 6.13 -22.26 6.36
CA PHE A 451 5.15 -23.20 6.90
C PHE A 451 4.30 -22.62 8.03
N TYR A 452 4.94 -22.23 9.13
CA TYR A 452 4.28 -21.66 10.30
C TYR A 452 3.53 -20.34 9.99
N PRO A 453 4.17 -19.33 9.35
CA PRO A 453 3.48 -18.13 8.88
C PRO A 453 2.28 -18.37 7.95
N TYR A 454 2.35 -19.35 7.05
CA TYR A 454 1.27 -19.71 6.11
C TYR A 454 0.10 -20.34 6.86
N HIS A 455 0.34 -21.37 7.66
CA HIS A 455 -0.72 -22.06 8.40
C HIS A 455 -1.39 -21.15 9.42
N ARG A 456 -0.65 -20.28 10.11
CA ARG A 456 -1.20 -19.21 10.97
C ARG A 456 -2.22 -18.33 10.21
N LEU A 457 -1.93 -17.98 8.97
CA LEU A 457 -2.77 -17.12 8.13
C LEU A 457 -3.96 -17.86 7.51
N LEU A 458 -3.79 -19.13 7.14
CA LEU A 458 -4.85 -20.05 6.71
C LEU A 458 -5.86 -20.27 7.85
N MET A 459 -5.38 -20.58 9.06
CA MET A 459 -6.18 -20.75 10.27
C MET A 459 -6.99 -19.48 10.60
N TYR A 460 -6.36 -18.30 10.57
CA TYR A 460 -7.05 -17.03 10.77
C TYR A 460 -8.15 -16.77 9.72
N SER A 461 -7.88 -17.10 8.45
CA SER A 461 -8.85 -16.94 7.35
C SER A 461 -10.10 -17.80 7.55
N TYR A 462 -9.88 -19.07 7.90
CA TYR A 462 -10.94 -20.04 8.22
C TYR A 462 -11.73 -19.64 9.48
N GLU A 463 -11.04 -19.15 10.50
CA GLU A 463 -11.64 -18.62 11.73
C GLU A 463 -12.61 -17.46 11.47
N GLN A 464 -12.31 -16.56 10.51
CA GLN A 464 -13.24 -15.50 10.08
C GLN A 464 -14.46 -16.06 9.34
N GLU A 465 -14.27 -17.02 8.42
CA GLU A 465 -15.38 -17.65 7.69
C GLU A 465 -16.32 -18.43 8.63
N LEU A 466 -15.80 -19.09 9.68
CA LEU A 466 -16.60 -19.74 10.72
C LEU A 466 -17.51 -18.77 11.48
N GLN A 467 -17.08 -17.52 11.74
CA GLN A 467 -17.96 -16.50 12.35
C GLN A 467 -19.20 -16.26 11.48
N THR A 468 -19.03 -16.26 10.16
CA THR A 468 -20.15 -16.12 9.20
C THR A 468 -21.06 -17.37 9.14
N CYS A 469 -20.69 -18.45 9.82
CA CYS A 469 -21.51 -19.65 10.05
C CYS A 469 -22.10 -19.73 11.47
N GLY A 470 -21.96 -18.67 12.27
CA GLY A 470 -22.57 -18.56 13.61
C GLY A 470 -21.68 -19.04 14.77
N TRP A 471 -20.42 -19.43 14.50
CA TRP A 471 -19.41 -19.57 15.55
C TRP A 471 -19.10 -18.19 16.18
N LYS A 472 -18.59 -18.19 17.41
CA LYS A 472 -18.27 -16.95 18.17
C LYS A 472 -16.95 -16.99 18.95
N GLY A 473 -16.35 -18.17 19.14
CA GLY A 473 -15.02 -18.31 19.73
C GLY A 473 -13.91 -18.17 18.69
N GLY A 474 -12.66 -18.37 19.13
CA GLY A 474 -11.60 -18.76 18.22
C GLY A 474 -11.74 -20.23 17.79
N VAL A 475 -10.90 -20.69 16.86
CA VAL A 475 -10.82 -22.12 16.54
C VAL A 475 -10.23 -22.88 17.74
N PRO A 476 -10.88 -23.92 18.28
CA PRO A 476 -10.31 -24.71 19.37
C PRO A 476 -9.08 -25.49 18.91
N TYR A 477 -8.18 -25.79 19.85
CA TYR A 477 -6.99 -26.60 19.60
C TYR A 477 -7.11 -27.99 20.24
N TRP A 478 -6.43 -28.95 19.62
CA TRP A 478 -6.23 -30.30 20.12
C TRP A 478 -4.88 -30.38 20.83
N ASP A 479 -4.85 -30.43 22.17
CA ASP A 479 -3.57 -30.63 22.86
C ASP A 479 -3.17 -32.11 22.81
N TRP A 480 -2.17 -32.41 21.99
CA TRP A 480 -1.68 -33.77 21.76
C TRP A 480 -1.10 -34.41 23.02
N THR A 481 -0.49 -33.60 23.91
CA THR A 481 0.20 -34.08 25.11
C THR A 481 -0.72 -34.86 26.04
N LEU A 482 -2.01 -34.51 26.05
CA LEU A 482 -3.05 -35.14 26.87
C LEU A 482 -3.52 -36.48 26.30
N ASP A 483 -3.50 -36.64 24.98
CA ASP A 483 -3.92 -37.88 24.30
C ASP A 483 -2.75 -38.84 24.02
N ALA A 484 -1.53 -38.35 24.21
CA ALA A 484 -0.28 -39.11 24.23
C ALA A 484 0.22 -39.44 25.66
N ALA A 485 -0.56 -39.15 26.71
CA ALA A 485 -0.18 -39.35 28.11
C ALA A 485 -0.27 -40.80 28.62
N GLY A 486 -0.47 -41.78 27.72
CA GLY A 486 -0.65 -43.19 28.07
C GLY A 486 0.67 -43.91 28.45
N PRO A 487 0.63 -44.92 29.32
CA PRO A 487 1.75 -45.85 29.54
C PRO A 487 2.21 -46.57 28.27
N ASP A 488 3.35 -47.27 28.35
CA ASP A 488 3.89 -47.97 27.17
C ASP A 488 2.94 -49.04 26.61
N ASN A 489 2.67 -48.90 25.31
CA ASN A 489 1.70 -49.67 24.51
C ASN A 489 0.21 -49.42 24.84
N ASP A 490 -0.15 -48.48 25.72
CA ASP A 490 -1.55 -48.13 25.98
C ASP A 490 -2.11 -47.19 24.90
N THR A 491 -2.79 -47.78 23.93
CA THR A 491 -3.50 -47.04 22.87
C THR A 491 -4.86 -46.47 23.31
N SER A 492 -5.35 -46.83 24.51
CA SER A 492 -6.71 -46.51 24.94
C SER A 492 -6.92 -45.03 25.23
N VAL A 493 -5.89 -44.31 25.67
CA VAL A 493 -5.94 -42.86 25.95
C VAL A 493 -6.28 -42.08 24.68
N PHE A 494 -5.58 -42.38 23.58
CA PHE A 494 -5.86 -41.80 22.27
C PHE A 494 -7.24 -42.21 21.74
N ILE A 495 -7.55 -43.50 21.72
CA ILE A 495 -8.79 -44.04 21.13
C ILE A 495 -10.05 -43.50 21.84
N ASN A 496 -9.97 -43.27 23.16
CA ASN A 496 -11.06 -42.72 23.96
C ASN A 496 -11.00 -41.18 24.10
N SER A 497 -10.11 -40.48 23.38
CA SER A 497 -10.03 -39.02 23.46
C SER A 497 -11.39 -38.36 23.16
N PRO A 498 -11.82 -37.36 23.96
CA PRO A 498 -13.04 -36.59 23.71
C PRO A 498 -13.10 -35.88 22.34
N ILE A 499 -11.98 -35.85 21.59
CA ILE A 499 -11.95 -35.37 20.21
C ILE A 499 -12.57 -36.38 19.23
N PHE A 500 -12.52 -37.68 19.51
CA PHE A 500 -13.08 -38.73 18.64
C PHE A 500 -14.50 -39.16 19.00
N ASP A 501 -15.15 -38.48 19.96
CA ASP A 501 -16.51 -38.82 20.38
C ASP A 501 -17.51 -38.83 19.21
N ASN A 502 -18.43 -39.79 19.26
CA ASN A 502 -19.34 -40.12 18.17
C ASN A 502 -20.63 -39.28 18.16
N LYS A 503 -20.76 -38.28 19.03
CA LYS A 503 -21.94 -37.40 19.12
C LYS A 503 -21.57 -35.92 19.14
N HIS A 504 -20.58 -35.58 19.95
CA HIS A 504 -20.10 -34.24 20.27
C HIS A 504 -18.61 -34.05 19.93
N GLY A 505 -17.97 -35.04 19.31
CA GLY A 505 -16.60 -35.02 18.77
C GLY A 505 -16.57 -35.04 17.24
N PHE A 506 -15.42 -35.40 16.68
CA PHE A 506 -15.17 -35.52 15.24
C PHE A 506 -15.41 -36.94 14.70
N GLY A 507 -15.92 -37.86 15.52
CA GLY A 507 -16.05 -39.29 15.21
C GLY A 507 -14.74 -40.07 15.32
N GLY A 508 -14.86 -41.40 15.38
CA GLY A 508 -13.72 -42.31 15.51
C GLY A 508 -12.99 -42.66 14.21
N ASN A 509 -12.37 -43.84 14.24
CA ASN A 509 -11.54 -44.40 13.17
C ASN A 509 -12.36 -44.88 11.95
N GLY A 510 -11.66 -45.19 10.86
CA GLY A 510 -12.16 -46.06 9.79
C GLY A 510 -12.28 -47.52 10.26
N ALA A 511 -12.86 -48.37 9.41
CA ALA A 511 -12.73 -49.83 9.56
C ALA A 511 -11.35 -50.29 9.05
N TRP A 512 -10.87 -51.43 9.56
CA TRP A 512 -9.60 -52.04 9.16
C TRP A 512 -9.55 -52.36 7.66
N ILE A 513 -8.43 -52.03 7.03
CA ILE A 513 -8.04 -52.47 5.68
C ILE A 513 -6.65 -53.10 5.78
N PRO A 514 -6.41 -54.29 5.17
CA PRO A 514 -5.11 -54.97 5.18
C PRO A 514 -4.07 -54.28 4.28
N GLY A 515 -2.93 -54.94 4.05
CA GLY A 515 -1.83 -54.40 3.23
C GLY A 515 -0.84 -53.53 4.02
N ASN A 516 0.23 -53.15 3.34
CA ASN A 516 1.36 -52.37 3.87
C ASN A 516 1.95 -51.49 2.74
N PHE A 517 2.93 -50.64 3.01
CA PHE A 517 3.51 -49.74 2.00
C PHE A 517 4.08 -50.48 0.77
N SER A 518 4.66 -51.66 0.98
CA SER A 518 5.25 -52.48 -0.09
C SER A 518 4.20 -53.27 -0.90
N ASN A 519 3.04 -53.55 -0.31
CA ASN A 519 1.93 -54.29 -0.91
C ASN A 519 0.59 -53.76 -0.35
N PRO A 520 0.11 -52.61 -0.86
CA PRO A 520 -1.11 -51.96 -0.38
C PRO A 520 -2.39 -52.53 -1.01
N GLU A 521 -3.53 -52.20 -0.41
CA GLU A 521 -4.86 -52.53 -0.94
C GLU A 521 -5.07 -51.86 -2.33
N PRO A 522 -5.41 -52.61 -3.38
CA PRO A 522 -5.49 -52.08 -4.75
C PRO A 522 -6.45 -50.89 -4.91
N GLY A 523 -5.96 -49.81 -5.52
CA GLY A 523 -6.74 -48.61 -5.82
C GLY A 523 -6.93 -47.64 -4.65
N LEU A 524 -6.28 -47.87 -3.50
CA LEU A 524 -6.22 -46.88 -2.43
C LEU A 524 -4.97 -45.98 -2.57
N PRO A 525 -5.06 -44.68 -2.24
CA PRO A 525 -3.89 -43.83 -2.11
C PRO A 525 -3.07 -44.27 -0.87
N VAL A 526 -1.75 -44.29 -1.03
CA VAL A 526 -0.79 -44.54 0.05
C VAL A 526 0.09 -43.30 0.15
N ASN A 527 0.17 -42.72 1.35
CA ASN A 527 0.76 -41.40 1.57
C ASN A 527 2.12 -41.40 2.28
N PRO A 528 2.37 -42.20 3.35
CA PRO A 528 3.71 -42.30 3.92
C PRO A 528 4.57 -43.28 3.10
N PRO A 529 5.82 -42.96 2.74
CA PRO A 529 6.69 -43.86 1.98
C PRO A 529 7.39 -44.93 2.86
N TRP A 530 6.69 -45.41 3.90
CA TRP A 530 7.11 -46.43 4.86
C TRP A 530 5.88 -47.00 5.59
N ASP A 531 6.06 -48.08 6.34
CA ASP A 531 4.99 -48.70 7.12
C ASP A 531 4.70 -47.98 8.45
N VAL A 532 3.42 -47.85 8.78
CA VAL A 532 2.92 -47.38 10.07
C VAL A 532 2.44 -48.60 10.86
N PRO A 533 3.21 -49.13 11.82
CA PRO A 533 3.05 -50.51 12.31
C PRO A 533 1.88 -50.71 13.27
N ASP A 534 1.44 -49.64 13.95
CA ASP A 534 0.39 -49.62 14.97
C ASP A 534 -0.97 -49.13 14.42
N ARG A 535 -1.07 -49.00 13.08
CA ARG A 535 -2.28 -48.58 12.38
C ARG A 535 -3.44 -49.55 12.63
N SER A 536 -4.68 -49.05 12.60
CA SER A 536 -5.87 -49.81 13.07
C SER A 536 -7.17 -49.58 12.29
N GLY A 537 -7.10 -48.91 11.12
CA GLY A 537 -8.25 -48.59 10.27
C GLY A 537 -7.90 -48.66 8.77
N GLY A 538 -8.25 -47.60 8.04
CA GLY A 538 -8.00 -47.45 6.60
C GLY A 538 -9.24 -47.05 5.79
N ASP A 539 -10.43 -47.44 6.23
CA ASP A 539 -11.70 -47.19 5.53
C ASP A 539 -12.34 -45.82 5.86
N CYS A 540 -13.43 -45.48 5.17
CA CYS A 540 -14.23 -44.29 5.40
C CYS A 540 -14.71 -44.15 6.86
N ILE A 541 -14.87 -42.91 7.34
CA ILE A 541 -15.48 -42.62 8.65
C ILE A 541 -16.96 -43.07 8.65
N LYS A 542 -17.29 -44.05 9.51
CA LYS A 542 -18.63 -44.66 9.63
C LYS A 542 -19.46 -44.19 10.83
N LYS A 543 -18.86 -43.49 11.79
CA LYS A 543 -19.52 -43.01 13.02
C LYS A 543 -19.10 -41.57 13.33
N GLY A 544 -19.90 -40.89 14.15
CA GLY A 544 -19.67 -39.50 14.52
C GLY A 544 -20.34 -38.47 13.59
N PRO A 545 -20.27 -37.17 13.94
CA PRO A 545 -20.94 -36.11 13.18
C PRO A 545 -20.51 -36.00 11.71
N PHE A 546 -19.33 -36.49 11.34
CA PHE A 546 -18.80 -36.45 9.98
C PHE A 546 -18.82 -37.82 9.27
N ALA A 547 -19.59 -38.79 9.78
CA ALA A 547 -19.83 -40.05 9.11
C ALA A 547 -20.37 -39.84 7.68
N GLY A 548 -19.78 -40.51 6.69
CA GLY A 548 -20.15 -40.37 5.29
C GLY A 548 -19.76 -39.02 4.63
N LEU A 549 -18.94 -38.19 5.28
CA LEU A 549 -18.35 -37.00 4.66
C LEU A 549 -17.49 -37.40 3.44
N LYS A 550 -17.60 -36.61 2.37
CA LYS A 550 -16.78 -36.74 1.17
C LYS A 550 -15.97 -35.48 0.91
N SER A 551 -14.73 -35.67 0.48
CA SER A 551 -13.92 -34.64 -0.16
C SER A 551 -14.30 -34.56 -1.64
N ASN A 552 -14.44 -33.37 -2.22
CA ASN A 552 -14.68 -33.21 -3.66
C ASN A 552 -13.37 -33.12 -4.48
N LEU A 553 -12.22 -33.03 -3.81
CA LEU A 553 -10.88 -32.83 -4.37
C LEU A 553 -9.94 -33.97 -3.92
N GLY A 554 -8.75 -34.06 -4.50
CA GLY A 554 -7.76 -35.11 -4.23
C GLY A 554 -8.17 -36.50 -4.74
N PRO A 555 -7.52 -37.58 -4.27
CA PRO A 555 -6.35 -37.58 -3.38
C PRO A 555 -5.12 -36.94 -4.05
N GLY A 556 -4.09 -36.68 -3.25
CA GLY A 556 -2.89 -35.95 -3.66
C GLY A 556 -3.21 -34.54 -4.16
N ASN A 557 -2.39 -34.06 -5.11
CA ASN A 557 -2.47 -32.68 -5.61
C ASN A 557 -3.66 -32.38 -6.56
N GLY A 558 -4.64 -33.28 -6.68
CA GLY A 558 -5.75 -33.18 -7.64
C GLY A 558 -6.80 -32.12 -7.28
N THR A 559 -6.93 -31.07 -8.11
CA THR A 559 -7.98 -30.02 -7.97
C THR A 559 -9.24 -30.28 -8.82
N ALA A 560 -9.28 -31.39 -9.56
CA ALA A 560 -10.45 -31.83 -10.33
C ALA A 560 -11.57 -32.38 -9.43
N TYR A 561 -12.78 -32.53 -9.98
CA TYR A 561 -13.91 -33.11 -9.23
C TYR A 561 -13.77 -34.63 -9.09
N ASN A 562 -13.42 -35.09 -7.90
CA ASN A 562 -13.22 -36.52 -7.61
C ASN A 562 -13.78 -36.88 -6.22
N PRO A 563 -15.10 -37.12 -6.09
CA PRO A 563 -15.78 -37.24 -4.79
C PRO A 563 -15.46 -38.54 -4.02
N ASN A 564 -14.43 -38.48 -3.19
CA ASN A 564 -13.92 -39.59 -2.36
C ASN A 564 -14.33 -39.44 -0.87
N CYS A 565 -14.36 -40.51 -0.10
CA CYS A 565 -14.72 -40.45 1.33
C CYS A 565 -13.53 -40.02 2.20
N ILE A 566 -13.79 -39.34 3.32
CA ILE A 566 -12.75 -39.10 4.33
C ILE A 566 -12.43 -40.42 5.03
N ARG A 567 -11.16 -40.81 5.03
CA ARG A 567 -10.63 -42.06 5.59
C ARG A 567 -9.79 -41.78 6.84
N ARG A 568 -9.80 -42.70 7.80
CA ARG A 568 -8.93 -42.66 8.98
C ARG A 568 -8.34 -44.04 9.26
N ASP A 569 -7.10 -44.05 9.74
CA ASP A 569 -6.31 -45.25 9.99
C ASP A 569 -5.47 -45.01 11.25
N PHE A 570 -6.13 -44.90 12.40
CA PHE A 570 -5.51 -44.48 13.65
C PHE A 570 -4.24 -45.28 13.98
N ALA A 571 -3.17 -44.56 14.28
CA ALA A 571 -1.85 -45.06 14.69
C ALA A 571 -1.46 -44.39 16.03
N PRO A 572 -1.96 -44.90 17.18
CA PRO A 572 -1.86 -44.20 18.46
C PRO A 572 -0.45 -44.15 19.08
N LEU A 573 0.40 -45.15 18.82
CA LEU A 573 1.79 -45.18 19.27
C LEU A 573 2.64 -44.26 18.38
N SER A 574 2.43 -44.30 17.06
CA SER A 574 3.05 -43.33 16.13
C SER A 574 2.66 -41.88 16.48
N PHE A 575 1.41 -41.64 16.85
CA PHE A 575 0.96 -40.35 17.38
C PHE A 575 1.72 -39.94 18.64
N ARG A 576 1.77 -40.84 19.63
CA ARG A 576 2.39 -40.62 20.95
C ARG A 576 3.87 -40.29 20.82
N ASP A 577 4.61 -41.08 20.06
CA ASP A 577 6.06 -40.99 19.96
C ASP A 577 6.50 -39.72 19.21
N MET A 578 5.67 -39.22 18.29
CA MET A 578 5.94 -38.03 17.50
C MET A 578 5.33 -36.73 18.04
N SER A 579 4.22 -36.79 18.77
CA SER A 579 3.42 -35.62 19.21
C SER A 579 3.25 -35.52 20.73
N GLY A 580 3.79 -36.46 21.49
CA GLY A 580 3.67 -36.50 22.95
C GLY A 580 4.53 -35.47 23.70
N PRO A 581 4.47 -35.48 25.04
CA PRO A 581 5.11 -34.47 25.89
C PRO A 581 6.61 -34.27 25.62
N ALA A 582 7.35 -35.35 25.34
CA ALA A 582 8.78 -35.28 25.01
C ALA A 582 9.03 -34.50 23.71
N ALA A 583 8.35 -34.86 22.61
CA ALA A 583 8.50 -34.19 21.31
C ALA A 583 8.06 -32.72 21.33
N VAL A 584 7.09 -32.36 22.20
CA VAL A 584 6.72 -30.96 22.45
C VAL A 584 7.84 -30.22 23.19
N GLU A 585 8.38 -30.77 24.27
CA GLU A 585 9.46 -30.10 25.03
C GLU A 585 10.77 -30.01 24.23
N ASP A 586 11.14 -31.03 23.45
CA ASP A 586 12.27 -31.01 22.51
C ASP A 586 12.15 -29.83 21.52
N GLY A 587 10.94 -29.55 21.02
CA GLY A 587 10.67 -28.37 20.21
C GLY A 587 10.70 -27.07 21.01
N MET A 588 10.09 -27.03 22.20
CA MET A 588 10.09 -25.83 23.05
C MET A 588 11.51 -25.39 23.47
N GLN A 589 12.46 -26.32 23.56
CA GLN A 589 13.88 -26.06 23.86
C GLN A 589 14.68 -25.46 22.71
N GLN A 590 14.21 -25.54 21.45
CA GLN A 590 15.02 -25.12 20.29
C GLN A 590 15.42 -23.63 20.35
N GLY A 591 16.69 -23.35 20.01
CA GLY A 591 17.31 -22.03 20.22
C GLY A 591 16.89 -20.94 19.23
N ASP A 592 16.49 -21.32 18.02
CA ASP A 592 16.12 -20.45 16.90
C ASP A 592 14.97 -21.06 16.07
N PHE A 593 14.37 -20.26 15.19
CA PHE A 593 13.22 -20.69 14.40
C PHE A 593 13.52 -21.85 13.44
N GLY A 594 14.73 -21.96 12.90
CA GLY A 594 15.03 -22.92 11.83
C GLY A 594 15.13 -24.35 12.35
N HIS A 595 15.77 -24.53 13.50
CA HIS A 595 15.78 -25.81 14.20
C HIS A 595 14.40 -26.16 14.77
N PHE A 596 13.66 -25.17 15.30
CA PHE A 596 12.27 -25.35 15.72
C PHE A 596 11.38 -25.86 14.57
N ASP A 597 11.35 -25.15 13.45
CA ASP A 597 10.52 -25.43 12.28
C ASP A 597 10.82 -26.81 11.68
N ARG A 598 12.10 -27.11 11.41
CA ARG A 598 12.52 -28.40 10.84
C ARG A 598 12.18 -29.58 11.76
N LEU A 599 12.41 -29.44 13.07
CA LEU A 599 12.11 -30.50 14.04
C LEU A 599 10.61 -30.72 14.13
N THR A 600 9.84 -29.67 14.43
CA THR A 600 8.40 -29.78 14.74
C THR A 600 7.53 -30.15 13.55
N GLN A 601 7.90 -29.75 12.32
CA GLN A 601 7.28 -30.26 11.09
C GLN A 601 7.47 -31.77 10.93
N SER A 602 8.64 -32.28 11.33
CA SER A 602 9.03 -33.70 11.22
C SER A 602 8.52 -34.55 12.40
N THR A 603 8.30 -33.96 13.58
CA THR A 603 7.73 -34.61 14.77
C THR A 603 6.25 -34.25 14.93
N THR A 604 5.92 -33.29 15.79
CA THR A 604 4.55 -33.07 16.31
C THR A 604 3.48 -32.77 15.25
N HIS A 605 3.85 -32.12 14.15
CA HIS A 605 2.97 -31.90 13.01
C HIS A 605 2.70 -33.21 12.27
N SER A 606 3.76 -33.87 11.82
CA SER A 606 3.68 -35.15 11.11
C SER A 606 2.98 -36.23 11.95
N GLY A 607 3.28 -36.32 13.24
CA GLY A 607 2.64 -37.24 14.18
C GLY A 607 1.14 -37.00 14.35
N GLY A 608 0.69 -35.75 14.37
CA GLY A 608 -0.74 -35.41 14.42
C GLY A 608 -1.50 -35.74 13.13
N HIS A 609 -0.81 -35.71 11.99
CA HIS A 609 -1.35 -36.20 10.70
C HIS A 609 -1.35 -37.72 10.62
N TRP A 610 -0.20 -38.37 10.80
CA TRP A 610 0.00 -39.81 10.64
C TRP A 610 -0.70 -40.62 11.74
N GLY A 611 -0.81 -40.06 12.94
CA GLY A 611 -1.55 -40.64 14.06
C GLY A 611 -3.05 -40.81 13.81
N VAL A 612 -3.64 -39.96 12.95
CA VAL A 612 -5.05 -40.04 12.53
C VAL A 612 -5.19 -40.72 11.17
N GLY A 613 -4.21 -40.51 10.28
CA GLY A 613 -4.26 -40.91 8.89
C GLY A 613 -3.57 -42.24 8.55
N GLY A 614 -2.67 -42.77 9.38
CA GLY A 614 -1.95 -44.03 9.13
C GLY A 614 -1.43 -44.16 7.69
N LEU A 615 -1.73 -45.30 7.06
CA LEU A 615 -1.30 -45.62 5.70
C LEU A 615 -2.24 -45.07 4.61
N TYR A 616 -3.56 -45.21 4.82
CA TYR A 616 -4.61 -44.95 3.81
C TYR A 616 -5.55 -43.76 4.12
N GLY A 617 -5.38 -43.12 5.26
CA GLY A 617 -6.26 -42.06 5.78
C GLY A 617 -5.93 -40.67 5.24
N THR A 618 -6.96 -39.83 5.20
CA THR A 618 -6.92 -38.50 4.57
C THR A 618 -5.95 -37.54 5.26
N MET A 619 -5.74 -37.65 6.57
CA MET A 619 -4.80 -36.79 7.29
C MET A 619 -3.33 -37.02 6.88
N THR A 620 -2.93 -38.21 6.45
CA THR A 620 -1.54 -38.45 5.98
C THR A 620 -1.28 -37.86 4.59
N ASP A 621 -2.33 -37.53 3.82
CA ASP A 621 -2.19 -36.86 2.52
C ASP A 621 -1.77 -35.40 2.70
N LYS A 622 -0.50 -35.09 2.42
CA LYS A 622 0.09 -33.73 2.55
C LYS A 622 -0.72 -32.65 1.81
N TRP A 623 -1.39 -32.99 0.72
CA TRP A 623 -2.19 -32.06 -0.06
C TRP A 623 -3.64 -32.04 0.44
N GLN A 624 -4.24 -33.21 0.63
CA GLN A 624 -5.67 -33.40 0.89
C GLN A 624 -6.07 -33.32 2.37
N SER A 625 -5.14 -33.32 3.33
CA SER A 625 -5.43 -33.37 4.77
C SER A 625 -6.47 -32.37 5.31
N PRO A 626 -6.64 -31.12 4.81
CA PRO A 626 -7.72 -30.22 5.25
C PRO A 626 -9.15 -30.71 4.95
N ALA A 627 -9.28 -31.79 4.17
CA ALA A 627 -10.56 -32.43 3.93
C ALA A 627 -11.07 -33.16 5.17
N ASP A 628 -10.20 -33.60 6.09
CA ASP A 628 -10.60 -34.07 7.41
C ASP A 628 -10.86 -32.87 8.35
N PRO A 629 -12.06 -32.77 8.96
CA PRO A 629 -12.40 -31.85 10.04
C PRO A 629 -11.35 -31.64 11.16
N LEU A 630 -10.52 -32.66 11.45
CA LEU A 630 -9.49 -32.62 12.48
C LEU A 630 -8.28 -31.73 12.12
N PHE A 631 -7.98 -31.53 10.83
CA PHE A 631 -6.87 -30.69 10.36
C PHE A 631 -6.86 -29.33 11.05
N TRP A 632 -8.02 -28.69 11.17
CA TRP A 632 -8.17 -27.33 11.69
C TRP A 632 -7.91 -27.24 13.20
N VAL A 633 -8.21 -28.28 13.97
CA VAL A 633 -7.95 -28.30 15.42
C VAL A 633 -6.55 -28.83 15.75
N HIS A 634 -5.97 -29.65 14.87
CA HIS A 634 -4.53 -29.97 14.86
C HIS A 634 -3.69 -28.71 14.56
N HIS A 635 -3.94 -28.00 13.45
CA HIS A 635 -3.17 -26.80 13.08
C HIS A 635 -3.40 -25.61 14.02
N ALA A 636 -4.51 -25.55 14.76
CA ALA A 636 -4.65 -24.63 15.88
C ALA A 636 -3.65 -24.93 17.02
N ASN A 637 -3.32 -26.20 17.27
CA ASN A 637 -2.27 -26.55 18.24
C ASN A 637 -0.85 -26.41 17.68
N VAL A 638 -0.64 -26.65 16.38
CA VAL A 638 0.61 -26.27 15.68
C VAL A 638 0.90 -24.78 15.87
N ASP A 639 -0.08 -23.93 15.60
CA ASP A 639 0.05 -22.48 15.78
C ASP A 639 0.21 -22.05 17.26
N ARG A 640 -0.47 -22.74 18.19
CA ARG A 640 -0.26 -22.59 19.65
C ARG A 640 1.18 -22.94 20.04
N PHE A 641 1.73 -24.02 19.52
CA PHE A 641 3.10 -24.48 19.81
C PHE A 641 4.13 -23.43 19.38
N TRP A 642 4.01 -22.91 18.14
CA TRP A 642 4.89 -21.82 17.69
C TRP A 642 4.71 -20.55 18.54
N TRP A 643 3.48 -20.13 18.86
CA TRP A 643 3.28 -18.97 19.73
C TRP A 643 3.87 -19.17 21.14
N SER A 644 3.73 -20.36 21.72
CA SER A 644 4.31 -20.75 23.01
C SER A 644 5.84 -20.65 22.97
N TRP A 645 6.47 -21.22 21.92
CA TRP A 645 7.90 -21.08 21.68
C TRP A 645 8.30 -19.60 21.52
N GLN A 646 7.51 -18.79 20.78
CA GLN A 646 7.79 -17.37 20.59
C GLN A 646 7.76 -16.58 21.90
N ILE A 647 6.82 -16.83 22.82
CA ILE A 647 6.70 -16.03 24.05
C ILE A 647 7.82 -16.30 25.07
N ARG A 648 8.46 -17.48 25.07
CA ARG A 648 9.60 -17.79 25.96
C ARG A 648 10.77 -16.77 25.80
N ASP A 649 10.96 -16.17 24.62
CA ASP A 649 11.74 -14.92 24.44
C ASP A 649 11.15 -14.09 23.29
N LEU A 650 10.05 -13.38 23.55
CA LEU A 650 9.34 -12.62 22.52
C LEU A 650 10.21 -11.51 21.89
N LYS A 651 11.23 -10.98 22.60
CA LYS A 651 12.09 -9.90 22.09
C LYS A 651 12.98 -10.37 20.94
N LYS A 652 13.49 -11.61 21.03
CA LYS A 652 14.21 -12.29 19.94
C LYS A 652 13.22 -12.94 18.95
N ARG A 653 12.31 -13.78 19.46
CA ARG A 653 11.50 -14.75 18.69
C ARG A 653 10.29 -14.15 17.97
N GLU A 654 9.89 -12.91 18.23
CA GLU A 654 8.93 -12.18 17.35
C GLU A 654 9.51 -11.90 15.95
N LYS A 655 10.84 -11.89 15.79
CA LYS A 655 11.52 -11.54 14.54
C LYS A 655 12.38 -12.67 13.97
N ASP A 656 12.48 -13.77 14.69
CA ASP A 656 13.26 -14.95 14.30
C ASP A 656 12.50 -15.73 13.21
N ILE A 657 13.08 -15.81 12.02
CA ILE A 657 12.57 -16.59 10.88
C ILE A 657 13.74 -17.00 9.99
N SER A 658 13.75 -18.25 9.57
CA SER A 658 14.78 -18.90 8.76
C SER A 658 14.21 -20.19 8.14
N GLY A 659 15.04 -20.98 7.46
CA GLY A 659 14.58 -22.12 6.66
C GLY A 659 14.27 -21.75 5.21
N PRO A 660 14.19 -22.74 4.31
CA PRO A 660 14.30 -22.52 2.87
C PRO A 660 13.01 -22.02 2.23
N LEU A 661 13.12 -21.51 0.99
CA LEU A 661 12.00 -21.21 0.10
C LEU A 661 11.61 -22.35 -0.85
N VAL A 662 12.40 -23.43 -0.91
CA VAL A 662 12.11 -24.65 -1.68
C VAL A 662 12.04 -25.84 -0.73
N ASN A 663 11.09 -26.75 -1.00
CA ASN A 663 10.81 -27.92 -0.18
C ASN A 663 12.10 -28.74 0.07
N PHE A 664 12.42 -28.99 1.35
CA PHE A 664 13.64 -29.68 1.81
C PHE A 664 15.01 -29.02 1.48
N ASP A 665 15.07 -27.83 0.88
CA ASP A 665 16.33 -27.13 0.51
C ASP A 665 17.09 -26.54 1.73
N TYR A 666 17.24 -27.30 2.82
CA TYR A 666 17.87 -26.83 4.06
C TYR A 666 19.36 -26.47 3.92
N ASN A 667 20.03 -26.93 2.86
CA ASN A 667 21.37 -26.51 2.48
C ASN A 667 21.39 -25.14 1.77
N ASN A 668 20.23 -24.66 1.31
CA ASN A 668 20.04 -23.40 0.60
C ASN A 668 20.81 -23.36 -0.75
N GLU A 669 20.67 -24.42 -1.54
CA GLU A 669 21.29 -24.61 -2.84
C GLU A 669 20.41 -24.08 -4.00
N ALA A 670 19.09 -24.00 -3.82
CA ALA A 670 18.15 -23.70 -4.91
C ALA A 670 17.62 -22.26 -4.92
N ALA A 671 17.09 -21.74 -3.80
CA ALA A 671 16.19 -20.57 -3.86
C ALA A 671 16.40 -19.43 -2.85
N GLY A 672 17.20 -19.62 -1.79
CA GLY A 672 17.29 -18.66 -0.69
C GLY A 672 16.42 -19.03 0.51
N ASN A 673 16.77 -18.50 1.67
CA ASN A 673 15.98 -18.63 2.90
C ASN A 673 14.81 -17.63 2.93
N VAL A 674 13.77 -17.98 3.69
CA VAL A 674 12.66 -17.08 4.01
C VAL A 674 13.14 -15.80 4.69
N THR A 675 12.37 -14.71 4.56
CA THR A 675 12.61 -13.48 5.31
C THR A 675 11.30 -12.89 5.82
N LEU A 676 11.40 -12.03 6.83
CA LEU A 676 10.29 -11.22 7.36
C LEU A 676 9.51 -10.41 6.28
N ASN A 677 10.10 -10.17 5.10
CA ASN A 677 9.44 -9.45 4.00
C ASN A 677 8.88 -10.37 2.89
N HIS A 678 9.09 -11.70 2.99
CA HIS A 678 8.51 -12.68 2.07
C HIS A 678 6.98 -12.61 2.11
N GLY A 679 6.33 -12.78 0.95
CA GLY A 679 4.89 -12.63 0.78
C GLY A 679 4.18 -13.97 0.95
N ILE A 680 3.12 -13.98 1.76
CA ILE A 680 2.26 -15.15 2.01
C ILE A 680 0.92 -14.90 1.32
N PHE A 681 0.37 -15.92 0.68
CA PHE A 681 -0.88 -15.80 -0.07
C PHE A 681 -1.82 -16.99 0.18
N ILE A 682 -2.98 -16.72 0.77
CA ILE A 682 -4.04 -17.72 0.97
C ILE A 682 -5.06 -17.63 -0.17
N GLY A 683 -4.66 -18.08 -1.38
CA GLY A 683 -5.54 -18.35 -2.53
C GLY A 683 -6.31 -17.17 -3.14
N GLU A 684 -6.65 -17.26 -4.43
CA GLU A 684 -7.52 -16.25 -5.08
C GLU A 684 -8.98 -16.32 -4.58
N THR A 685 -9.31 -17.24 -3.67
CA THR A 685 -10.62 -17.36 -3.01
C THR A 685 -10.75 -16.42 -1.80
N VAL A 686 -9.80 -16.45 -0.87
CA VAL A 686 -9.78 -15.58 0.32
C VAL A 686 -9.14 -14.22 0.00
N LYS A 687 -8.23 -14.18 -0.99
CA LYS A 687 -7.51 -12.98 -1.46
C LYS A 687 -6.65 -12.32 -0.38
N LEU A 688 -6.31 -13.07 0.67
CA LEU A 688 -5.52 -12.59 1.80
C LEU A 688 -4.02 -12.69 1.46
N LYS A 689 -3.43 -11.54 1.12
CA LYS A 689 -1.99 -11.37 0.82
C LYS A 689 -1.35 -10.60 1.97
N ALA A 690 -0.42 -11.23 2.68
CA ALA A 690 0.31 -10.67 3.82
C ALA A 690 1.83 -10.84 3.63
N LYS A 691 2.65 -10.36 4.55
CA LYS A 691 4.06 -10.77 4.69
C LYS A 691 4.26 -11.55 5.98
N VAL A 692 5.34 -12.33 6.05
CA VAL A 692 5.76 -13.05 7.27
C VAL A 692 5.71 -12.15 8.52
N LYS A 693 6.31 -10.97 8.47
CA LYS A 693 6.27 -9.99 9.59
C LYS A 693 4.87 -9.52 10.02
N ASP A 694 3.88 -9.60 9.13
CA ASP A 694 2.51 -9.16 9.42
C ASP A 694 1.72 -10.24 10.20
N VAL A 695 2.29 -11.46 10.33
CA VAL A 695 1.70 -12.61 11.05
C VAL A 695 2.58 -13.15 12.19
N MET A 696 3.79 -12.64 12.41
CA MET A 696 4.68 -13.12 13.49
C MET A 696 4.10 -13.00 14.91
N HIS A 697 3.03 -12.23 15.13
CA HIS A 697 2.52 -11.94 16.47
C HIS A 697 0.98 -11.86 16.52
N ILE A 698 0.36 -12.79 17.25
CA ILE A 698 -1.07 -13.10 17.15
C ILE A 698 -2.04 -11.99 17.61
N LYS A 699 -1.56 -11.02 18.41
CA LYS A 699 -2.31 -9.83 18.88
C LYS A 699 -1.96 -8.52 18.15
N LYS A 700 -1.23 -8.56 17.01
CA LYS A 700 -0.76 -7.36 16.29
C LYS A 700 -1.17 -7.36 14.81
N GLY A 701 -1.38 -6.15 14.27
CA GLY A 701 -1.47 -5.90 12.83
C GLY A 701 -2.75 -6.46 12.20
N LEU A 702 -2.62 -7.58 11.49
CA LEU A 702 -3.74 -8.31 10.88
C LEU A 702 -4.43 -9.24 11.89
N LEU A 703 -3.66 -9.81 12.81
CA LEU A 703 -4.13 -10.85 13.73
C LEU A 703 -4.64 -10.24 15.04
N CYS A 704 -5.71 -10.83 15.57
CA CYS A 704 -6.29 -10.47 16.85
C CYS A 704 -6.98 -11.69 17.48
N TYR A 705 -6.16 -12.61 18.00
CA TYR A 705 -6.59 -13.76 18.78
C TYR A 705 -5.56 -14.08 19.88
N GLU A 706 -5.92 -14.98 20.78
CA GLU A 706 -5.06 -15.50 21.83
C GLU A 706 -5.39 -16.97 22.12
N TYR A 707 -4.51 -17.63 22.88
CA TYR A 707 -4.73 -18.98 23.40
C TYR A 707 -5.13 -18.90 24.87
N GLU A 708 -5.99 -19.81 25.30
CA GLU A 708 -6.38 -20.03 26.70
C GLU A 708 -5.14 -20.40 27.55
N ASP A 709 -4.38 -21.40 27.10
CA ASP A 709 -3.11 -21.83 27.70
C ASP A 709 -1.98 -21.93 26.65
N THR A 710 -0.73 -21.97 27.10
CA THR A 710 0.49 -22.13 26.27
C THR A 710 1.49 -23.10 26.92
N TYR A 711 2.41 -23.66 26.13
CA TYR A 711 3.56 -24.46 26.59
C TYR A 711 4.75 -23.58 27.05
#